data_AF-A0A0R1MU10-F1
#
_entry.id   AF-A0A0R1MU10-F1
#
_cell.length_a   1.000
_cell.length_b   1.000
_cell.length_c   1.000
_cell.angle_alpha   90.00
_cell.angle_beta   90.00
_cell.angle_gamma   90.00
#
_symmetry.space_group_name_H-M   'P 1'
#
loop_
_entity.id
_entity.type
_entity.pdbx_description
1 polymer ?
#
loop_
_entity_poly.entity_id
_entity_poly.type
_entity_poly.pdbx_seq_one_letter_code
_entity_poly.pdbx_strand_id
1 'polypeptide(L)'
;MTAANEAFAEANKAIEDATAKLDVLANQAKPLLIKKEAVLKHYNDLIKERDTYPEGSAMWNDRNHNAELAMQQITAPFALNDQIKKITDQEDAINQDIVTKLDPAFDDAKANQTTKQDAVTNATNDYNHEVSIQQPKIDQANKDITSANDAFGKMQGAVDYAKNALDQAKSARQSIMDTIAQGEDAHTDATNKIQAEGGLMDQKSATQVDLAKAQDQLAGYDVGVADAKAGNPEKDDSAIDGSSDYKGTYHLGYAAQKAESARTDLQTAINKGKDLIQNHAGEYTADSIAKLQQAVTAGQGVLDNADATTKALTDATTVINNAISALAKKPGTPVTPPVTYPTPEFDYAGGFVKDPTINQGATFDPNAGISAWTDSSKTTAIPAADWTVTGSVDVNKPGTYTLTYTIKNGYNQTATLTRTITVKAGESTGIKFNDIDKVIYVQASNASQYSYDANTGKFSKSDALASLAMASGWKTGRQAITVDGVTYYQVGANGWLNGIDVTTARMVEEAGILSVTNGAGAQTVNNAADGKSVKTLNSGSAWKYFASANGYYLVANNEWVKGDDVRTVAVAAQGTFKAGNNGAALYDEAGNAAGRTLGANTAWKVNGLKYIGGQAYYQVATHLYVKAAAGAQVYTTGNQPVQLFNRDGNAIGSVLGARTSWKVSSVYSHQGHVYYQVATNQFVRVY
;
A
#
# COMPACT_ATOMS: atom_id res chain seq x y z
N MET A 1 8.84 66.18 -4.73
CA MET A 1 7.43 65.78 -4.52
C MET A 1 6.62 66.99 -4.07
N THR A 2 6.22 67.17 -2.81
CA THR A 2 5.29 68.25 -2.40
C THR A 2 5.72 69.63 -2.89
N ALA A 3 6.93 70.09 -2.53
CA ALA A 3 7.49 71.36 -3.01
C ALA A 3 7.62 71.48 -4.54
N ALA A 4 7.80 70.37 -5.26
CA ALA A 4 7.85 70.37 -6.73
C ALA A 4 6.45 70.46 -7.35
N ASN A 5 5.45 69.82 -6.72
CA ASN A 5 4.04 69.96 -7.12
C ASN A 5 3.52 71.38 -6.82
N GLU A 6 3.97 71.99 -5.72
CA GLU A 6 3.66 73.37 -5.33
C GLU A 6 4.28 74.36 -6.34
N ALA A 7 5.57 74.23 -6.66
CA ALA A 7 6.23 75.03 -7.69
C ALA A 7 5.59 74.87 -9.09
N PHE A 8 5.22 73.65 -9.47
CA PHE A 8 4.54 73.37 -10.75
C PHE A 8 3.14 73.99 -10.81
N ALA A 9 2.40 73.99 -9.69
CA ALA A 9 1.09 74.63 -9.60
C ALA A 9 1.18 76.17 -9.67
N GLU A 10 2.20 76.76 -9.02
CA GLU A 10 2.44 78.20 -9.07
C GLU A 10 2.87 78.66 -10.49
N ALA A 11 3.77 77.91 -11.13
CA ALA A 11 4.22 78.19 -12.51
C ALA A 11 3.08 78.06 -13.53
N ASN A 12 2.27 76.99 -13.47
CA ASN A 12 1.10 76.84 -14.36
C ASN A 12 0.11 78.00 -14.20
N LYS A 13 -0.16 78.43 -12.96
CA LYS A 13 -1.04 79.58 -12.71
C LYS A 13 -0.46 80.88 -13.29
N ALA A 14 0.86 81.10 -13.17
CA ALA A 14 1.51 82.27 -13.78
C ALA A 14 1.38 82.27 -15.31
N ILE A 15 1.46 81.10 -15.94
CA ILE A 15 1.24 80.92 -17.39
C ILE A 15 -0.23 81.20 -17.74
N GLU A 16 -1.20 80.65 -17.01
CA GLU A 16 -2.65 80.93 -17.21
C GLU A 16 -2.97 82.44 -17.08
N ASP A 17 -2.48 83.08 -16.01
CA ASP A 17 -2.63 84.53 -15.76
C ASP A 17 -1.92 85.39 -16.82
N ALA A 18 -0.93 84.86 -17.54
CA ALA A 18 -0.21 85.54 -18.62
C ALA A 18 -0.90 85.34 -19.99
N THR A 19 -1.35 84.13 -20.30
CA THR A 19 -2.14 83.82 -21.50
C THR A 19 -3.43 84.63 -21.53
N ALA A 20 -4.14 84.74 -20.39
CA ALA A 20 -5.35 85.56 -20.29
C ALA A 20 -5.10 87.06 -20.58
N LYS A 21 -3.92 87.59 -20.26
CA LYS A 21 -3.52 88.98 -20.61
C LYS A 21 -3.24 89.10 -22.10
N LEU A 22 -2.56 88.11 -22.69
CA LEU A 22 -2.24 88.07 -24.12
C LEU A 22 -3.53 88.03 -24.97
N ASP A 23 -4.52 87.22 -24.58
CA ASP A 23 -5.85 87.18 -25.21
C ASP A 23 -6.55 88.56 -25.15
N VAL A 24 -6.48 89.27 -24.02
CA VAL A 24 -7.06 90.62 -23.90
C VAL A 24 -6.36 91.61 -24.84
N LEU A 25 -5.03 91.57 -24.93
CA LEU A 25 -4.25 92.44 -25.84
C LEU A 25 -4.55 92.13 -27.32
N ALA A 26 -4.60 90.85 -27.70
CA ALA A 26 -4.94 90.40 -29.04
C ALA A 26 -6.36 90.85 -29.47
N ASN A 27 -7.33 90.75 -28.55
CA ASN A 27 -8.70 91.24 -28.80
C ASN A 27 -8.78 92.78 -28.89
N GLN A 28 -7.90 93.54 -28.21
CA GLN A 28 -7.79 94.99 -28.39
C GLN A 28 -7.11 95.39 -29.72
N ALA A 29 -6.13 94.61 -30.19
CA ALA A 29 -5.43 94.84 -31.45
C ALA A 29 -6.33 94.63 -32.68
N LYS A 30 -7.18 93.60 -32.65
CA LYS A 30 -8.04 93.17 -33.78
C LYS A 30 -8.93 94.28 -34.40
N PRO A 31 -9.71 95.09 -33.65
CA PRO A 31 -10.50 96.17 -34.24
C PRO A 31 -9.64 97.34 -34.77
N LEU A 32 -8.43 97.55 -34.23
CA LEU A 32 -7.52 98.58 -34.73
C LEU A 32 -6.94 98.21 -36.10
N LEU A 33 -6.66 96.93 -36.33
CA LEU A 33 -6.27 96.41 -37.65
C LEU A 33 -7.37 96.63 -38.69
N ILE A 34 -8.61 96.21 -38.39
CA ILE A 34 -9.78 96.40 -39.27
C ILE A 34 -9.98 97.89 -39.59
N LYS A 35 -9.81 98.79 -38.62
CA LYS A 35 -9.88 100.24 -38.85
C LYS A 35 -8.77 100.72 -39.79
N LYS A 36 -7.54 100.21 -39.65
CA LYS A 36 -6.42 100.56 -40.54
C LYS A 36 -6.66 100.08 -41.97
N GLU A 37 -7.17 98.87 -42.15
CA GLU A 37 -7.56 98.31 -43.45
C GLU A 37 -8.67 99.12 -44.12
N ALA A 38 -9.68 99.56 -43.36
CA ALA A 38 -10.75 100.42 -43.88
C ALA A 38 -10.25 101.80 -44.35
N VAL A 39 -9.33 102.44 -43.61
CA VAL A 39 -8.73 103.73 -44.04
C VAL A 39 -7.80 103.52 -45.24
N LEU A 40 -7.03 102.43 -45.30
CA LEU A 40 -6.21 102.09 -46.46
C LEU A 40 -7.07 101.81 -47.71
N LYS A 41 -8.22 101.13 -47.56
CA LYS A 41 -9.17 100.98 -48.67
C LYS A 41 -9.71 102.32 -49.12
N HIS A 42 -10.13 103.18 -48.20
CA HIS A 42 -10.65 104.51 -48.53
C HIS A 42 -9.61 105.38 -49.25
N TYR A 43 -8.34 105.35 -48.83
CA TYR A 43 -7.22 105.97 -49.54
C TYR A 43 -7.11 105.45 -51.00
N ASN A 44 -7.12 104.13 -51.18
CA ASN A 44 -7.03 103.53 -52.51
C ASN A 44 -8.25 103.86 -53.40
N ASP A 45 -9.45 103.93 -52.82
CA ASP A 45 -10.66 104.37 -53.50
C ASP A 45 -10.55 105.86 -53.92
N LEU A 46 -10.06 106.74 -53.04
CA LEU A 46 -9.86 108.17 -53.32
C LEU A 46 -8.81 108.43 -54.41
N ILE A 47 -7.69 107.70 -54.41
CA ILE A 47 -6.68 107.75 -55.49
C ILE A 47 -7.31 107.30 -56.81
N LYS A 48 -8.08 106.21 -56.79
CA LYS A 48 -8.78 105.70 -57.98
C LYS A 48 -9.84 106.68 -58.51
N GLU A 49 -10.53 107.42 -57.64
CA GLU A 49 -11.43 108.51 -58.06
C GLU A 49 -10.63 109.69 -58.64
N ARG A 50 -9.57 110.15 -57.95
CA ARG A 50 -8.68 111.23 -58.40
C ARG A 50 -8.23 111.03 -59.84
N ASP A 51 -7.77 109.83 -60.16
CA ASP A 51 -7.16 109.48 -61.45
C ASP A 51 -8.19 109.39 -62.60
N THR A 52 -9.49 109.59 -62.34
CA THR A 52 -10.52 109.78 -63.38
C THR A 52 -10.71 111.23 -63.82
N TYR A 53 -10.13 112.20 -63.10
CA TYR A 53 -10.22 113.63 -63.40
C TYR A 53 -8.91 114.15 -64.02
N PRO A 54 -8.95 115.18 -64.89
CA PRO A 54 -7.74 115.84 -65.37
C PRO A 54 -6.90 116.41 -64.22
N GLU A 55 -5.58 116.21 -64.30
CA GLU A 55 -4.62 116.67 -63.29
C GLU A 55 -4.70 118.20 -63.08
N GLY A 56 -4.57 118.65 -61.82
CA GLY A 56 -4.69 120.05 -61.43
C GLY A 56 -6.12 120.63 -61.48
N SER A 57 -7.13 119.89 -61.96
CA SER A 57 -8.53 120.32 -61.87
C SER A 57 -9.04 120.37 -60.43
N ALA A 58 -10.10 121.14 -60.16
CA ALA A 58 -10.65 121.30 -58.80
C ALA A 58 -11.05 119.96 -58.15
N MET A 59 -11.64 119.04 -58.92
CA MET A 59 -12.01 117.69 -58.44
C MET A 59 -10.78 116.82 -58.19
N TRP A 60 -9.75 116.91 -59.04
CA TRP A 60 -8.48 116.21 -58.83
C TRP A 60 -7.77 116.71 -57.57
N ASN A 61 -7.72 118.02 -57.36
CA ASN A 61 -7.09 118.64 -56.18
C ASN A 61 -7.81 118.25 -54.87
N ASP A 62 -9.16 118.25 -54.84
CA ASP A 62 -9.94 117.75 -53.70
C ASP A 62 -9.61 116.29 -53.40
N ARG A 63 -9.65 115.41 -54.41
CA ARG A 63 -9.39 113.98 -54.21
C ARG A 63 -7.95 113.68 -53.83
N ASN A 64 -6.99 114.42 -54.37
CA ASN A 64 -5.59 114.31 -53.96
C ASN A 64 -5.40 114.75 -52.49
N HIS A 65 -5.97 115.89 -52.09
CA HIS A 65 -5.87 116.38 -50.72
C HIS A 65 -6.54 115.43 -49.71
N ASN A 66 -7.73 114.92 -50.03
CA ASN A 66 -8.42 113.94 -49.19
C ASN A 66 -7.64 112.60 -49.11
N ALA A 67 -6.97 112.18 -50.18
CA ALA A 67 -6.07 111.03 -50.16
C ALA A 67 -4.82 111.29 -49.30
N GLU A 68 -4.21 112.48 -49.37
CA GLU A 68 -3.10 112.87 -48.49
C GLU A 68 -3.50 112.85 -47.01
N LEU A 69 -4.70 113.35 -46.66
CA LEU A 69 -5.24 113.27 -45.30
C LEU A 69 -5.50 111.83 -44.84
N ALA A 70 -5.98 110.95 -45.72
CA ALA A 70 -6.12 109.52 -45.43
C ALA A 70 -4.76 108.84 -45.25
N MET A 71 -3.75 109.19 -46.05
CA MET A 71 -2.38 108.69 -45.92
C MET A 71 -1.70 109.16 -44.63
N GLN A 72 -1.93 110.41 -44.20
CA GLN A 72 -1.49 110.90 -42.88
C GLN A 72 -2.11 110.06 -41.73
N GLN A 73 -3.38 109.68 -41.84
CA GLN A 73 -4.01 108.78 -40.85
C GLN A 73 -3.42 107.36 -40.87
N ILE A 74 -2.93 106.86 -42.01
CA ILE A 74 -2.28 105.54 -42.15
C ILE A 74 -0.84 105.54 -41.61
N THR A 75 -0.13 106.66 -41.77
CA THR A 75 1.30 106.83 -41.46
C THR A 75 1.58 107.40 -40.07
N ALA A 76 0.59 108.04 -39.43
CA ALA A 76 0.64 108.33 -38.00
C ALA A 76 0.85 107.02 -37.19
N PRO A 77 1.55 107.09 -36.03
CA PRO A 77 1.82 105.90 -35.21
C PRO A 77 0.51 105.29 -34.68
N PHE A 78 0.03 104.25 -35.36
CA PHE A 78 -1.09 103.44 -34.90
C PHE A 78 -0.73 102.74 -33.59
N ALA A 79 -1.60 102.87 -32.58
CA ALA A 79 -1.48 102.18 -31.29
C ALA A 79 -1.39 100.63 -31.37
N LEU A 80 -1.62 100.08 -32.57
CA LEU A 80 -1.37 98.67 -32.89
C LEU A 80 0.09 98.26 -32.68
N ASN A 81 1.07 99.13 -32.95
CA ASN A 81 2.49 98.81 -32.76
C ASN A 81 2.83 98.65 -31.26
N ASP A 82 2.28 99.51 -30.40
CA ASP A 82 2.45 99.41 -28.95
C ASP A 82 1.75 98.17 -28.36
N GLN A 83 0.62 97.75 -28.94
CA GLN A 83 -0.06 96.52 -28.57
C GLN A 83 0.73 95.27 -29.01
N ILE A 84 1.31 95.28 -30.22
CA ILE A 84 2.21 94.21 -30.68
C ILE A 84 3.42 94.09 -29.74
N LYS A 85 4.08 95.20 -29.38
CA LYS A 85 5.21 95.15 -28.44
C LYS A 85 4.80 94.57 -27.09
N LYS A 86 3.64 94.95 -26.53
CA LYS A 86 3.13 94.41 -25.26
C LYS A 86 2.82 92.91 -25.31
N ILE A 87 2.45 92.38 -26.48
CA ILE A 87 2.27 90.94 -26.68
C ILE A 87 3.63 90.25 -26.62
N THR A 88 4.63 90.71 -27.39
CA THR A 88 5.99 90.14 -27.35
C THR A 88 6.65 90.24 -25.98
N ASP A 89 6.53 91.38 -25.29
CA ASP A 89 7.02 91.58 -23.91
C ASP A 89 6.39 90.58 -22.92
N GLN A 90 5.16 90.11 -23.19
CA GLN A 90 4.43 89.15 -22.37
C GLN A 90 4.75 87.69 -22.75
N GLU A 91 5.06 87.42 -24.03
CA GLU A 91 5.57 86.12 -24.51
C GLU A 91 6.97 85.83 -23.95
N ASP A 92 7.88 86.81 -24.00
CA ASP A 92 9.21 86.71 -23.40
C ASP A 92 9.15 86.45 -21.89
N ALA A 93 8.20 87.08 -21.18
CA ALA A 93 7.99 86.84 -19.75
C ALA A 93 7.50 85.40 -19.46
N ILE A 94 6.64 84.82 -20.31
CA ILE A 94 6.21 83.41 -20.18
C ILE A 94 7.40 82.48 -20.40
N ASN A 95 8.19 82.70 -21.45
CA ASN A 95 9.36 81.89 -21.78
C ASN A 95 10.41 81.93 -20.64
N GLN A 96 10.65 83.10 -20.05
CA GLN A 96 11.57 83.26 -18.93
C GLN A 96 11.10 82.52 -17.67
N ASP A 97 9.80 82.52 -17.36
CA ASP A 97 9.25 81.81 -16.21
C ASP A 97 9.32 80.27 -16.38
N ILE A 98 9.12 79.75 -17.60
CA ILE A 98 9.31 78.32 -17.90
C ILE A 98 10.77 77.91 -17.61
N VAL A 99 11.74 78.61 -18.20
CA VAL A 99 13.17 78.28 -18.09
C VAL A 99 13.71 78.45 -16.67
N THR A 100 13.22 79.43 -15.89
CA THR A 100 13.75 79.70 -14.55
C THR A 100 13.05 78.98 -13.41
N LYS A 101 11.82 78.48 -13.60
CA LYS A 101 11.01 77.84 -12.54
C LYS A 101 10.63 76.39 -12.86
N LEU A 102 10.23 76.12 -14.10
CA LEU A 102 9.65 74.83 -14.48
C LEU A 102 10.74 73.77 -14.73
N ASP A 103 11.73 74.10 -15.56
CA ASP A 103 12.79 73.15 -15.94
C ASP A 103 13.64 72.70 -14.73
N PRO A 104 14.10 73.58 -13.81
CA PRO A 104 14.87 73.15 -12.64
C PRO A 104 14.06 72.27 -11.69
N ALA A 105 12.76 72.58 -11.50
CA ALA A 105 11.88 71.78 -10.65
C ALA A 105 11.61 70.38 -11.22
N PHE A 106 11.64 70.23 -12.55
CA PHE A 106 11.52 68.95 -13.22
C PHE A 106 12.78 68.08 -13.06
N ASP A 107 13.97 68.64 -13.25
CA ASP A 107 15.21 67.90 -13.06
C ASP A 107 15.48 67.56 -11.57
N ASP A 108 15.12 68.43 -10.61
CA ASP A 108 15.16 68.11 -9.17
C ASP A 108 14.20 66.95 -8.82
N ALA A 109 12.99 66.93 -9.39
CA ALA A 109 12.02 65.85 -9.17
C ALA A 109 12.55 64.50 -9.71
N LYS A 110 13.20 64.53 -10.88
CA LYS A 110 13.82 63.39 -11.56
C LYS A 110 15.05 62.87 -10.80
N ALA A 111 15.92 63.75 -10.29
CA ALA A 111 17.03 63.36 -9.42
C ALA A 111 16.53 62.69 -8.13
N ASN A 112 15.51 63.27 -7.48
CA ASN A 112 14.90 62.74 -6.27
C ASN A 112 14.25 61.35 -6.47
N GLN A 113 13.74 61.08 -7.68
CA GLN A 113 13.23 59.76 -8.07
C GLN A 113 14.34 58.73 -8.14
N THR A 114 15.46 59.04 -8.81
CA THR A 114 16.63 58.14 -8.94
C THR A 114 17.18 57.75 -7.56
N THR A 115 17.47 58.72 -6.68
CA THR A 115 18.01 58.44 -5.34
C THR A 115 17.11 57.51 -4.51
N LYS A 116 15.78 57.58 -4.70
CA LYS A 116 14.84 56.67 -4.04
C LYS A 116 14.82 55.28 -4.67
N GLN A 117 14.97 55.18 -5.99
CA GLN A 117 15.11 53.89 -6.68
C GLN A 117 16.39 53.17 -6.24
N ASP A 118 17.50 53.89 -6.07
CA ASP A 118 18.77 53.35 -5.57
C ASP A 118 18.63 52.87 -4.12
N ALA A 119 18.00 53.66 -3.25
CA ALA A 119 17.75 53.30 -1.85
C ALA A 119 16.88 52.04 -1.70
N VAL A 120 15.82 51.90 -2.52
CA VAL A 120 14.98 50.69 -2.58
C VAL A 120 15.78 49.49 -3.08
N THR A 121 16.65 49.68 -4.06
CA THR A 121 17.50 48.62 -4.63
C THR A 121 18.50 48.10 -3.58
N ASN A 122 19.15 48.99 -2.83
CA ASN A 122 20.08 48.62 -1.77
C ASN A 122 19.37 47.88 -0.62
N ALA A 123 18.23 48.41 -0.13
CA ALA A 123 17.46 47.73 0.91
C ALA A 123 16.93 46.34 0.48
N THR A 124 16.67 46.14 -0.82
CA THR A 124 16.30 44.83 -1.38
C THR A 124 17.49 43.87 -1.37
N ASN A 125 18.70 44.35 -1.67
CA ASN A 125 19.92 43.55 -1.62
C ASN A 125 20.28 43.14 -0.19
N ASP A 126 20.17 44.06 0.78
CA ASP A 126 20.41 43.78 2.21
C ASP A 126 19.44 42.72 2.74
N TYR A 127 18.15 42.82 2.40
CA TYR A 127 17.14 41.83 2.74
C TYR A 127 17.47 40.44 2.15
N ASN A 128 17.84 40.39 0.86
CA ASN A 128 18.22 39.13 0.20
C ASN A 128 19.50 38.52 0.80
N HIS A 129 20.45 39.34 1.25
CA HIS A 129 21.65 38.88 1.95
C HIS A 129 21.32 38.24 3.29
N GLU A 130 20.47 38.88 4.11
CA GLU A 130 20.03 38.34 5.40
C GLU A 130 19.23 37.03 5.22
N VAL A 131 18.32 36.97 4.24
CA VAL A 131 17.60 35.72 3.88
C VAL A 131 18.58 34.59 3.51
N SER A 132 19.61 34.89 2.72
CA SER A 132 20.67 33.93 2.34
C SER A 132 21.48 33.42 3.56
N ILE A 133 21.63 34.25 4.60
CA ILE A 133 22.30 33.88 5.85
C ILE A 133 21.40 33.01 6.75
N GLN A 134 20.09 33.28 6.80
CA GLN A 134 19.18 32.60 7.73
C GLN A 134 18.59 31.29 7.17
N GLN A 135 18.32 31.20 5.85
CA GLN A 135 17.71 30.00 5.25
C GLN A 135 18.51 28.70 5.52
N PRO A 136 19.85 28.64 5.36
CA PRO A 136 20.61 27.42 5.64
C PRO A 136 20.54 26.96 7.10
N LYS A 137 20.32 27.88 8.05
CA LYS A 137 20.15 27.56 9.47
C LYS A 137 18.77 26.95 9.74
N ILE A 138 17.74 27.45 9.06
CA ILE A 138 16.38 26.90 9.09
C ILE A 138 16.36 25.49 8.47
N ASP A 139 17.04 25.31 7.33
CA ASP A 139 17.15 24.00 6.66
C ASP A 139 17.87 22.96 7.53
N GLN A 140 18.96 23.36 8.19
CA GLN A 140 19.67 22.49 9.15
C GLN A 140 18.80 22.16 10.37
N ALA A 141 18.10 23.14 10.96
CA ALA A 141 17.19 22.89 12.08
C ALA A 141 16.05 21.91 11.71
N ASN A 142 15.49 22.02 10.49
CA ASN A 142 14.48 21.09 9.98
C ASN A 142 15.03 19.66 9.80
N LYS A 143 16.30 19.54 9.37
CA LYS A 143 17.02 18.26 9.26
C LYS A 143 17.27 17.62 10.63
N ASP A 144 17.60 18.43 11.63
CA ASP A 144 17.80 17.96 13.02
C ASP A 144 16.47 17.52 13.67
N ILE A 145 15.39 18.27 13.46
CA ILE A 145 14.02 17.87 13.87
C ILE A 145 13.62 16.55 13.22
N THR A 146 13.87 16.38 11.91
CA THR A 146 13.58 15.13 11.19
C THR A 146 14.35 13.96 11.79
N SER A 147 15.64 14.16 12.07
CA SER A 147 16.51 13.14 12.68
C SER A 147 16.06 12.76 14.09
N ALA A 148 15.55 13.71 14.88
CA ALA A 148 14.99 13.46 16.20
C ALA A 148 13.66 12.67 16.14
N ASN A 149 12.78 12.96 15.18
CA ASN A 149 11.54 12.21 14.97
C ASN A 149 11.84 10.75 14.56
N ASP A 150 12.82 10.55 13.69
CA ASP A 150 13.33 9.23 13.29
C ASP A 150 13.86 8.42 14.50
N ALA A 151 14.56 9.08 15.41
CA ALA A 151 15.04 8.46 16.66
C ALA A 151 13.87 8.12 17.60
N PHE A 152 12.86 8.99 17.69
CA PHE A 152 11.65 8.73 18.48
C PHE A 152 10.86 7.51 17.96
N GLY A 153 10.66 7.41 16.64
CA GLY A 153 10.04 6.23 16.02
C GLY A 153 10.78 4.92 16.30
N LYS A 154 12.12 4.95 16.26
CA LYS A 154 12.97 3.80 16.63
C LYS A 154 12.83 3.41 18.11
N MET A 155 12.78 4.40 19.02
CA MET A 155 12.53 4.14 20.44
C MET A 155 11.13 3.56 20.69
N GLN A 156 10.10 4.05 19.99
CA GLN A 156 8.74 3.54 20.12
C GLN A 156 8.64 2.09 19.63
N GLY A 157 9.26 1.75 18.49
CA GLY A 157 9.35 0.37 18.01
C GLY A 157 10.08 -0.57 18.97
N ALA A 158 11.15 -0.10 19.64
CA ALA A 158 11.84 -0.87 20.67
C ALA A 158 10.98 -1.09 21.93
N VAL A 159 10.17 -0.11 22.33
CA VAL A 159 9.19 -0.23 23.43
C VAL A 159 8.10 -1.24 23.10
N ASP A 160 7.59 -1.25 21.87
CA ASP A 160 6.56 -2.20 21.45
C ASP A 160 7.10 -3.63 21.29
N TYR A 161 8.34 -3.79 20.83
CA TYR A 161 9.07 -5.07 20.90
C TYR A 161 9.21 -5.58 22.33
N ALA A 162 9.58 -4.72 23.29
CA ALA A 162 9.71 -5.08 24.69
C ALA A 162 8.37 -5.50 25.34
N LYS A 163 7.25 -4.88 24.96
CA LYS A 163 5.90 -5.31 25.39
C LYS A 163 5.59 -6.73 24.88
N ASN A 164 5.81 -6.98 23.58
CA ASN A 164 5.56 -8.29 22.99
C ASN A 164 6.40 -9.40 23.65
N ALA A 165 7.68 -9.13 23.94
CA ALA A 165 8.55 -10.06 24.67
C ALA A 165 8.06 -10.31 26.11
N LEU A 166 7.57 -9.28 26.81
CA LEU A 166 6.98 -9.41 28.14
C LEU A 166 5.69 -10.24 28.13
N ASP A 167 4.84 -10.09 27.10
CA ASP A 167 3.61 -10.87 26.98
C ASP A 167 3.88 -12.34 26.59
N GLN A 168 4.87 -12.61 25.74
CA GLN A 168 5.39 -13.96 25.52
C GLN A 168 5.92 -14.59 26.82
N ALA A 169 6.65 -13.82 27.65
CA ALA A 169 7.14 -14.31 28.95
C ALA A 169 6.01 -14.61 29.94
N LYS A 170 4.91 -13.82 29.95
CA LYS A 170 3.70 -14.13 30.72
C LYS A 170 3.05 -15.44 30.25
N SER A 171 2.93 -15.64 28.94
CA SER A 171 2.35 -16.87 28.36
C SER A 171 3.20 -18.10 28.67
N ALA A 172 4.53 -18.01 28.55
CA ALA A 172 5.44 -19.08 28.94
C ALA A 172 5.35 -19.41 30.44
N ARG A 173 5.26 -18.39 31.31
CA ARG A 173 5.03 -18.59 32.74
C ARG A 173 3.70 -19.29 33.02
N GLN A 174 2.62 -18.97 32.30
CA GLN A 174 1.34 -19.65 32.47
C GLN A 174 1.47 -21.13 32.09
N SER A 175 2.06 -21.43 30.93
CA SER A 175 2.32 -22.81 30.50
C SER A 175 3.14 -23.62 31.51
N ILE A 176 4.09 -23.00 32.21
CA ILE A 176 4.83 -23.61 33.32
C ILE A 176 3.91 -23.87 34.53
N MET A 177 3.07 -22.92 34.94
CA MET A 177 2.10 -23.11 36.03
C MET A 177 1.09 -24.24 35.72
N ASP A 178 0.60 -24.29 34.48
CA ASP A 178 -0.32 -25.34 34.02
C ASP A 178 0.35 -26.72 34.03
N THR A 179 1.65 -26.78 33.75
CA THR A 179 2.48 -28.00 33.83
C THR A 179 2.73 -28.43 35.28
N ILE A 180 2.94 -27.47 36.19
CA ILE A 180 3.09 -27.75 37.63
C ILE A 180 1.79 -28.34 38.20
N ALA A 181 0.63 -27.75 37.88
CA ALA A 181 -0.67 -28.27 38.32
C ALA A 181 -0.91 -29.71 37.83
N GLN A 182 -0.61 -30.02 36.56
CA GLN A 182 -0.66 -31.39 36.03
C GLN A 182 0.31 -32.35 36.77
N GLY A 183 1.45 -31.85 37.24
CA GLY A 183 2.39 -32.61 38.08
C GLY A 183 1.87 -32.86 39.50
N GLU A 184 1.16 -31.90 40.09
CA GLU A 184 0.51 -32.02 41.41
C GLU A 184 -0.69 -32.99 41.36
N ASP A 185 -1.50 -32.92 40.29
CA ASP A 185 -2.56 -33.90 40.00
C ASP A 185 -1.98 -35.31 39.81
N ALA A 186 -0.92 -35.46 39.01
CA ALA A 186 -0.26 -36.74 38.78
C ALA A 186 0.41 -37.30 40.06
N HIS A 187 0.99 -36.45 40.91
CA HIS A 187 1.50 -36.84 42.22
C HIS A 187 0.37 -37.30 43.15
N THR A 188 -0.79 -36.65 43.10
CA THR A 188 -1.98 -37.02 43.89
C THR A 188 -2.54 -38.37 43.43
N ASP A 189 -2.68 -38.59 42.12
CA ASP A 189 -3.06 -39.88 41.54
C ASP A 189 -2.06 -40.99 41.88
N ALA A 190 -0.75 -40.73 41.80
CA ALA A 190 0.29 -41.66 42.24
C ALA A 190 0.20 -41.97 43.75
N THR A 191 -0.07 -40.97 44.59
CA THR A 191 -0.24 -41.15 46.04
C THR A 191 -1.46 -42.02 46.35
N ASN A 192 -2.58 -41.80 45.66
CA ASN A 192 -3.79 -42.61 45.77
C ASN A 192 -3.56 -44.05 45.30
N LYS A 193 -2.77 -44.26 44.23
CA LYS A 193 -2.36 -45.58 43.76
C LYS A 193 -1.46 -46.32 44.75
N ILE A 194 -0.51 -45.62 45.39
CA ILE A 194 0.32 -46.20 46.45
C ILE A 194 -0.53 -46.60 47.68
N GLN A 195 -1.56 -45.82 48.04
CA GLN A 195 -2.52 -46.23 49.08
C GLN A 195 -3.33 -47.47 48.66
N ALA A 196 -3.71 -47.60 47.39
CA ALA A 196 -4.36 -48.81 46.87
C ALA A 196 -3.44 -50.04 46.86
N GLU A 197 -2.16 -49.88 46.51
CA GLU A 197 -1.15 -50.95 46.60
C GLU A 197 -0.90 -51.40 48.05
N GLY A 198 -1.01 -50.50 49.03
CA GLY A 198 -1.01 -50.85 50.45
C GLY A 198 -2.07 -51.90 50.80
N GLY A 199 -3.31 -51.72 50.32
CA GLY A 199 -4.40 -52.68 50.51
C GLY A 199 -4.23 -54.02 49.77
N LEU A 200 -3.35 -54.09 48.77
CA LEU A 200 -3.04 -55.33 48.04
C LEU A 200 -1.98 -56.19 48.75
N MET A 201 -1.16 -55.62 49.64
CA MET A 201 -0.20 -56.41 50.44
C MET A 201 -0.90 -57.33 51.45
N ASP A 202 -2.02 -56.91 52.03
CA ASP A 202 -2.78 -57.74 52.98
C ASP A 202 -3.41 -58.96 52.29
N GLN A 203 -3.89 -58.82 51.05
CA GLN A 203 -4.45 -59.95 50.26
C GLN A 203 -3.37 -60.95 49.80
N LYS A 204 -2.13 -60.48 49.55
CA LYS A 204 -0.99 -61.32 49.18
C LYS A 204 -0.63 -62.33 50.28
N SER A 205 -0.82 -61.95 51.54
CA SER A 205 -0.48 -62.77 52.71
C SER A 205 -1.36 -64.03 52.82
N ALA A 206 -2.62 -63.97 52.39
CA ALA A 206 -3.52 -65.13 52.39
C ALA A 206 -3.22 -66.07 51.21
N THR A 207 -3.10 -65.53 50.00
CA THR A 207 -2.95 -66.30 48.76
C THR A 207 -1.63 -67.08 48.66
N GLN A 208 -0.58 -66.68 49.37
CA GLN A 208 0.67 -67.46 49.45
C GLN A 208 0.53 -68.78 50.22
N VAL A 209 -0.42 -68.90 51.16
CA VAL A 209 -0.63 -70.14 51.94
C VAL A 209 -1.32 -71.21 51.09
N ASP A 210 -2.32 -70.82 50.30
CA ASP A 210 -3.04 -71.75 49.42
C ASP A 210 -2.18 -72.19 48.22
N LEU A 211 -1.35 -71.30 47.67
CA LEU A 211 -0.39 -71.66 46.62
C LEU A 211 0.63 -72.70 47.09
N ALA A 212 1.14 -72.57 48.32
CA ALA A 212 2.09 -73.54 48.88
C ALA A 212 1.47 -74.94 49.00
N LYS A 213 0.20 -75.04 49.45
CA LYS A 213 -0.52 -76.32 49.51
C LYS A 213 -0.77 -76.93 48.13
N ALA A 214 -1.18 -76.10 47.15
CA ALA A 214 -1.40 -76.57 45.78
C ALA A 214 -0.11 -77.08 45.12
N GLN A 215 1.04 -76.44 45.42
CA GLN A 215 2.35 -76.89 44.95
C GLN A 215 2.78 -78.21 45.60
N ASP A 216 2.55 -78.39 46.91
CA ASP A 216 2.86 -79.63 47.64
C ASP A 216 1.99 -80.81 47.17
N GLN A 217 0.69 -80.56 46.96
CA GLN A 217 -0.23 -81.53 46.36
C GLN A 217 0.17 -81.93 44.93
N LEU A 218 0.59 -80.98 44.10
CA LEU A 218 1.07 -81.27 42.74
C LEU A 218 2.39 -82.08 42.76
N ALA A 219 3.34 -81.70 43.64
CA ALA A 219 4.61 -82.39 43.78
C ALA A 219 4.45 -83.84 44.24
N GLY A 220 3.48 -84.14 45.11
CA GLY A 220 3.13 -85.51 45.47
C GLY A 220 2.65 -86.31 44.26
N TYR A 221 1.67 -85.77 43.53
CA TYR A 221 1.11 -86.41 42.33
C TYR A 221 2.18 -86.72 41.27
N ASP A 222 3.00 -85.74 40.92
CA ASP A 222 4.04 -85.88 39.89
C ASP A 222 5.10 -86.92 40.26
N VAL A 223 5.47 -87.02 41.55
CA VAL A 223 6.41 -88.05 42.03
C VAL A 223 5.77 -89.44 42.05
N GLY A 224 4.48 -89.56 42.37
CA GLY A 224 3.72 -90.81 42.24
C GLY A 224 3.66 -91.31 40.79
N VAL A 225 3.34 -90.40 39.86
CA VAL A 225 3.39 -90.66 38.41
C VAL A 225 4.80 -91.09 37.99
N ALA A 226 5.85 -90.43 38.47
CA ALA A 226 7.23 -90.74 38.13
C ALA A 226 7.67 -92.14 38.63
N ASP A 227 7.37 -92.51 39.88
CA ASP A 227 7.66 -93.86 40.40
C ASP A 227 6.92 -94.96 39.61
N ALA A 228 5.63 -94.76 39.33
CA ALA A 228 4.83 -95.70 38.55
C ALA A 228 5.39 -95.89 37.13
N LYS A 229 5.85 -94.80 36.51
CA LYS A 229 6.46 -94.77 35.17
C LYS A 229 7.88 -95.33 35.13
N ALA A 230 8.64 -95.22 36.22
CA ALA A 230 9.93 -95.86 36.40
C ALA A 230 9.81 -97.38 36.66
N GLY A 231 8.62 -97.87 37.02
CA GLY A 231 8.38 -99.28 37.36
C GLY A 231 8.72 -99.63 38.81
N ASN A 232 8.95 -98.64 39.67
CA ASN A 232 9.16 -98.84 41.10
C ASN A 232 7.88 -99.43 41.74
N PRO A 233 8.01 -100.23 42.82
CA PRO A 233 6.84 -100.58 43.64
C PRO A 233 6.29 -99.34 44.35
N GLU A 234 5.00 -99.37 44.66
CA GLU A 234 4.34 -98.29 45.38
C GLU A 234 4.89 -98.19 46.81
N LYS A 235 5.28 -96.97 47.23
CA LYS A 235 5.71 -96.70 48.61
C LYS A 235 4.48 -96.53 49.48
N ASP A 236 4.52 -96.99 50.73
CA ASP A 236 3.50 -96.68 51.73
C ASP A 236 3.74 -95.31 52.41
N ASP A 237 2.74 -94.81 53.14
CA ASP A 237 2.78 -93.56 53.90
C ASP A 237 4.00 -93.39 54.83
N SER A 238 4.62 -94.47 55.29
CA SER A 238 5.81 -94.43 56.15
C SER A 238 7.12 -94.35 55.37
N ALA A 239 7.11 -94.75 54.10
CA ALA A 239 8.24 -94.68 53.17
C ALA A 239 8.25 -93.41 52.29
N ILE A 240 7.28 -92.51 52.48
CA ILE A 240 7.18 -91.20 51.81
C ILE A 240 7.54 -90.09 52.80
N ASP A 241 8.44 -89.18 52.42
CA ASP A 241 8.70 -87.93 53.13
C ASP A 241 7.87 -86.81 52.47
N GLY A 242 7.25 -85.93 53.27
CA GLY A 242 6.26 -84.95 52.82
C GLY A 242 5.02 -84.82 53.73
N SER A 243 4.10 -83.93 53.39
CA SER A 243 2.87 -83.67 54.15
C SER A 243 1.80 -84.77 53.97
N SER A 244 0.70 -84.68 54.73
CA SER A 244 -0.50 -85.50 54.50
C SER A 244 -1.07 -85.33 53.09
N ASP A 245 -1.00 -84.12 52.56
CA ASP A 245 -1.63 -83.73 51.31
C ASP A 245 -0.77 -84.22 50.13
N TYR A 246 0.56 -84.10 50.25
CA TYR A 246 1.56 -84.70 49.35
C TYR A 246 1.42 -86.22 49.26
N LYS A 247 1.24 -86.91 50.40
CA LYS A 247 1.11 -88.37 50.46
C LYS A 247 -0.18 -88.85 49.81
N GLY A 248 -1.30 -88.18 50.10
CA GLY A 248 -2.58 -88.46 49.47
C GLY A 248 -2.54 -88.34 47.94
N THR A 249 -1.85 -87.33 47.40
CA THR A 249 -1.74 -87.15 45.96
C THR A 249 -0.69 -88.05 45.30
N TYR A 250 0.38 -88.46 46.01
CA TYR A 250 1.34 -89.47 45.54
C TYR A 250 0.64 -90.78 45.16
N HIS A 251 -0.18 -91.32 46.06
CA HIS A 251 -0.95 -92.56 45.80
C HIS A 251 -1.91 -92.40 44.62
N LEU A 252 -2.58 -91.25 44.50
CA LEU A 252 -3.46 -90.95 43.36
C LEU A 252 -2.69 -90.89 42.03
N GLY A 253 -1.53 -90.24 42.00
CA GLY A 253 -0.68 -90.13 40.80
C GLY A 253 -0.10 -91.47 40.36
N TYR A 254 0.37 -92.27 41.32
CA TYR A 254 0.89 -93.61 41.07
C TYR A 254 -0.21 -94.54 40.50
N ALA A 255 -1.39 -94.56 41.14
CA ALA A 255 -2.53 -95.35 40.68
C ALA A 255 -3.06 -94.90 39.30
N ALA A 256 -3.14 -93.59 39.06
CA ALA A 256 -3.57 -93.03 37.77
C ALA A 256 -2.61 -93.42 36.63
N GLN A 257 -1.29 -93.28 36.84
CA GLN A 257 -0.30 -93.67 35.83
C GLN A 257 -0.28 -95.19 35.59
N LYS A 258 -0.51 -96.02 36.62
CA LYS A 258 -0.70 -97.48 36.43
C LYS A 258 -1.89 -97.79 35.53
N ALA A 259 -3.04 -97.14 35.74
CA ALA A 259 -4.22 -97.32 34.89
C ALA A 259 -3.98 -96.82 33.46
N GLU A 260 -3.33 -95.66 33.29
CA GLU A 260 -3.09 -95.06 31.98
C GLU A 260 -2.07 -95.83 31.14
N SER A 261 -1.03 -96.41 31.76
CA SER A 261 -0.14 -97.35 31.08
C SER A 261 -0.91 -98.58 30.58
N ALA A 262 -1.79 -99.16 31.41
CA ALA A 262 -2.60 -100.31 31.01
C ALA A 262 -3.61 -99.98 29.89
N ARG A 263 -4.18 -98.75 29.86
CA ARG A 263 -4.97 -98.25 28.72
C ARG A 263 -4.13 -98.11 27.46
N THR A 264 -2.93 -97.56 27.59
CA THR A 264 -1.99 -97.37 26.47
C THR A 264 -1.57 -98.71 25.86
N ASP A 265 -1.26 -99.71 26.69
CA ASP A 265 -0.91 -101.06 26.25
C ASP A 265 -2.10 -101.74 25.54
N LEU A 266 -3.31 -101.62 26.10
CA LEU A 266 -4.53 -102.15 25.49
C LEU A 266 -4.83 -101.48 24.15
N GLN A 267 -4.79 -100.15 24.10
CA GLN A 267 -5.01 -99.37 22.88
C GLN A 267 -3.96 -99.71 21.80
N THR A 268 -2.70 -99.95 22.20
CA THR A 268 -1.62 -100.38 21.31
C THR A 268 -1.88 -101.78 20.75
N ALA A 269 -2.28 -102.73 21.60
CA ALA A 269 -2.64 -104.08 21.16
C ALA A 269 -3.85 -104.06 20.21
N ILE A 270 -4.91 -103.30 20.53
CA ILE A 270 -6.09 -103.07 19.68
C ILE A 270 -5.68 -102.51 18.32
N ASN A 271 -4.88 -101.45 18.28
CA ASN A 271 -4.52 -100.78 17.03
C ASN A 271 -3.63 -101.67 16.16
N LYS A 272 -2.66 -102.36 16.75
CA LYS A 272 -1.85 -103.38 16.07
C LYS A 272 -2.74 -104.50 15.53
N GLY A 273 -3.73 -104.96 16.29
CA GLY A 273 -4.70 -105.96 15.84
C GLY A 273 -5.53 -105.49 14.64
N LYS A 274 -6.09 -104.26 14.70
CA LYS A 274 -6.86 -103.65 13.60
C LYS A 274 -6.03 -103.48 12.33
N ASP A 275 -4.80 -102.97 12.44
CA ASP A 275 -3.90 -102.78 11.31
C ASP A 275 -3.57 -104.10 10.59
N LEU A 276 -3.29 -105.16 11.37
CA LEU A 276 -3.02 -106.49 10.83
C LEU A 276 -4.26 -107.10 10.12
N ILE A 277 -5.48 -106.77 10.56
CA ILE A 277 -6.75 -107.16 9.92
C ILE A 277 -7.05 -106.31 8.66
N GLN A 278 -6.75 -105.01 8.68
CA GLN A 278 -7.14 -104.09 7.60
C GLN A 278 -6.10 -104.02 6.48
N ASN A 279 -4.84 -103.76 6.82
CA ASN A 279 -3.80 -103.40 5.87
C ASN A 279 -2.95 -104.60 5.46
N HIS A 280 -2.74 -105.55 6.38
CA HIS A 280 -1.88 -106.71 6.16
C HIS A 280 -2.62 -108.05 6.00
N ALA A 281 -3.96 -108.10 6.04
CA ALA A 281 -4.69 -109.36 5.88
C ALA A 281 -4.43 -110.08 4.54
N GLY A 282 -4.12 -109.34 3.47
CA GLY A 282 -3.69 -109.90 2.18
C GLY A 282 -2.25 -110.46 2.18
N GLU A 283 -1.50 -110.27 3.26
CA GLU A 283 -0.29 -111.03 3.55
C GLU A 283 -0.61 -112.35 4.26
N TYR A 284 -1.63 -112.31 5.14
CA TYR A 284 -1.96 -113.29 6.17
C TYR A 284 -3.02 -114.34 5.76
N THR A 285 -3.41 -115.22 6.70
CA THR A 285 -4.38 -116.31 6.46
C THR A 285 -5.74 -116.02 7.11
N ALA A 286 -6.84 -116.45 6.47
CA ALA A 286 -8.20 -116.08 6.88
C ALA A 286 -8.55 -116.48 8.33
N ASP A 287 -8.32 -117.73 8.72
CA ASP A 287 -8.68 -118.25 10.06
C ASP A 287 -7.94 -117.55 11.22
N SER A 288 -6.71 -117.08 10.97
CA SER A 288 -5.91 -116.40 11.99
C SER A 288 -6.39 -114.95 12.16
N ILE A 289 -6.72 -114.27 11.06
CA ILE A 289 -7.33 -112.94 11.03
C ILE A 289 -8.71 -112.95 11.70
N ALA A 290 -9.54 -113.98 11.48
CA ALA A 290 -10.86 -114.09 12.11
C ALA A 290 -10.79 -114.17 13.66
N LYS A 291 -9.84 -114.93 14.21
CA LYS A 291 -9.62 -115.03 15.66
C LYS A 291 -9.09 -113.72 16.25
N LEU A 292 -8.20 -113.04 15.54
CA LEU A 292 -7.70 -111.72 15.91
C LEU A 292 -8.83 -110.68 15.96
N GLN A 293 -9.74 -110.69 14.98
CA GLN A 293 -10.91 -109.80 14.97
C GLN A 293 -11.79 -109.97 16.22
N GLN A 294 -12.02 -111.21 16.67
CA GLN A 294 -12.80 -111.45 17.88
C GLN A 294 -12.14 -110.89 19.14
N ALA A 295 -10.83 -111.11 19.30
CA ALA A 295 -10.05 -110.59 20.43
C ALA A 295 -10.02 -109.05 20.46
N VAL A 296 -9.78 -108.42 19.31
CA VAL A 296 -9.75 -106.95 19.14
C VAL A 296 -11.09 -106.32 19.51
N THR A 297 -12.21 -106.90 19.06
CA THR A 297 -13.55 -106.40 19.41
C THR A 297 -13.82 -106.49 20.91
N ALA A 298 -13.44 -107.59 21.56
CA ALA A 298 -13.62 -107.75 23.01
C ALA A 298 -12.78 -106.74 23.82
N GLY A 299 -11.52 -106.51 23.44
CA GLY A 299 -10.66 -105.55 24.14
C GLY A 299 -11.07 -104.09 23.93
N GLN A 300 -11.63 -103.72 22.78
CA GLN A 300 -12.18 -102.37 22.57
C GLN A 300 -13.27 -102.04 23.59
N GLY A 301 -14.20 -102.98 23.85
CA GLY A 301 -15.24 -102.80 24.87
C GLY A 301 -14.73 -102.68 26.31
N VAL A 302 -13.49 -103.07 26.59
CA VAL A 302 -12.82 -102.86 27.88
C VAL A 302 -12.11 -101.49 27.92
N LEU A 303 -11.58 -101.02 26.79
CA LEU A 303 -10.94 -99.70 26.69
C LEU A 303 -11.96 -98.54 26.72
N ASP A 304 -13.11 -98.72 26.07
CA ASP A 304 -14.18 -97.71 25.97
C ASP A 304 -14.88 -97.44 27.32
N ASN A 305 -14.65 -98.31 28.32
CA ASN A 305 -15.17 -98.14 29.67
C ASN A 305 -14.23 -97.24 30.51
N ALA A 306 -14.68 -96.02 30.80
CA ALA A 306 -13.96 -95.05 31.63
C ALA A 306 -13.63 -95.60 33.05
N ASP A 307 -14.46 -96.48 33.60
CA ASP A 307 -14.29 -97.08 34.93
C ASP A 307 -13.54 -98.44 34.88
N ALA A 308 -12.95 -98.80 33.73
CA ALA A 308 -12.18 -100.04 33.60
C ALA A 308 -10.96 -100.06 34.54
N THR A 309 -10.92 -101.06 35.43
CA THR A 309 -9.79 -101.25 36.35
C THR A 309 -8.51 -101.65 35.60
N THR A 310 -7.35 -101.27 36.14
CA THR A 310 -6.02 -101.65 35.63
C THR A 310 -5.88 -103.16 35.37
N LYS A 311 -6.52 -104.00 36.19
CA LYS A 311 -6.55 -105.45 35.97
C LYS A 311 -7.32 -105.82 34.70
N ALA A 312 -8.55 -105.32 34.53
CA ALA A 312 -9.37 -105.61 33.35
C ALA A 312 -8.69 -105.17 32.05
N LEU A 313 -8.05 -104.00 32.07
CA LEU A 313 -7.24 -103.48 30.95
C LEU A 313 -6.10 -104.45 30.60
N THR A 314 -5.33 -104.91 31.61
CA THR A 314 -4.19 -105.84 31.42
C THR A 314 -4.63 -107.22 30.94
N ASP A 315 -5.73 -107.75 31.47
CA ASP A 315 -6.33 -109.01 31.05
C ASP A 315 -6.71 -108.96 29.56
N ALA A 316 -7.34 -107.86 29.11
CA ALA A 316 -7.73 -107.66 27.72
C ALA A 316 -6.53 -107.53 26.76
N THR A 317 -5.48 -106.80 27.15
CA THR A 317 -4.23 -106.69 26.38
C THR A 317 -3.61 -108.06 26.10
N THR A 318 -3.62 -108.94 27.10
CA THR A 318 -3.10 -110.31 26.99
C THR A 318 -3.88 -111.13 25.96
N VAL A 319 -5.21 -111.04 25.95
CA VAL A 319 -6.07 -111.76 25.00
C VAL A 319 -5.78 -111.34 23.54
N ILE A 320 -5.56 -110.05 23.27
CA ILE A 320 -5.24 -109.58 21.92
C ILE A 320 -3.84 -110.00 21.47
N ASN A 321 -2.81 -109.82 22.33
CA ASN A 321 -1.44 -110.17 21.96
C ASN A 321 -1.26 -111.67 21.68
N ASN A 322 -2.00 -112.53 22.38
CA ASN A 322 -2.05 -113.97 22.08
C ASN A 322 -2.64 -114.27 20.69
N ALA A 323 -3.63 -113.50 20.23
CA ALA A 323 -4.21 -113.66 18.89
C ALA A 323 -3.34 -113.06 17.77
N ILE A 324 -2.63 -111.95 18.03
CA ILE A 324 -1.68 -111.32 17.09
C ILE A 324 -0.52 -112.27 16.75
N SER A 325 -0.13 -113.14 17.69
CA SER A 325 1.05 -113.99 17.58
C SER A 325 0.90 -115.20 16.62
N ALA A 326 -0.11 -115.21 15.73
CA ALA A 326 -0.53 -116.37 14.94
C ALA A 326 -0.59 -116.14 13.39
N LEU A 327 0.28 -115.30 12.79
CA LEU A 327 0.19 -114.75 11.40
C LEU A 327 1.52 -114.88 10.53
N ALA A 328 1.54 -114.74 9.16
CA ALA A 328 2.72 -114.72 8.18
C ALA A 328 2.69 -113.76 6.87
N LYS A 329 3.81 -113.16 6.28
CA LYS A 329 4.05 -111.66 5.89
C LYS A 329 4.75 -111.05 4.52
N LYS A 330 4.95 -109.65 4.28
CA LYS A 330 5.47 -108.73 3.07
C LYS A 330 6.12 -107.19 3.26
N PRO A 331 6.67 -106.32 2.26
CA PRO A 331 7.62 -105.03 2.29
C PRO A 331 7.39 -103.53 1.57
N GLY A 332 8.40 -102.53 1.34
CA GLY A 332 8.32 -100.97 0.96
C GLY A 332 9.41 -100.04 0.08
N THR A 333 9.50 -98.63 0.04
CA THR A 333 10.08 -97.62 -1.08
C THR A 333 11.02 -96.21 -0.92
N PRO A 334 10.94 -94.90 -1.53
CA PRO A 334 12.06 -93.92 -2.13
C PRO A 334 12.20 -92.26 -1.97
N VAL A 335 13.06 -91.40 -2.73
CA VAL A 335 13.47 -89.84 -2.64
C VAL A 335 14.02 -89.00 -3.96
N THR A 336 14.52 -87.69 -4.30
CA THR A 336 15.09 -86.23 -3.93
C THR A 336 15.04 -85.07 -5.11
N PRO A 337 15.76 -83.85 -5.45
CA PRO A 337 16.75 -82.73 -4.96
C PRO A 337 16.64 -81.09 -5.43
N PRO A 338 17.60 -80.12 -5.91
CA PRO A 338 17.68 -78.53 -5.71
C PRO A 338 18.16 -77.37 -6.82
N VAL A 339 18.36 -75.99 -6.58
CA VAL A 339 18.72 -74.76 -7.56
C VAL A 339 19.55 -73.38 -7.13
N THR A 340 19.54 -72.13 -7.81
CA THR A 340 20.55 -70.90 -7.81
C THR A 340 20.17 -69.28 -7.85
N TYR A 341 20.93 -68.23 -8.45
CA TYR A 341 21.13 -66.71 -8.05
C TYR A 341 21.37 -65.43 -9.09
N PRO A 342 21.49 -64.04 -8.73
CA PRO A 342 21.46 -62.72 -9.58
C PRO A 342 22.47 -61.42 -9.42
N THR A 343 22.29 -60.16 -10.04
CA THR A 343 23.25 -58.91 -10.22
C THR A 343 22.76 -57.37 -10.56
N PRO A 344 23.48 -56.17 -10.27
CA PRO A 344 23.11 -54.66 -9.96
C PRO A 344 22.74 -53.48 -10.96
N GLU A 345 22.18 -52.29 -10.50
CA GLU A 345 21.88 -51.00 -11.28
C GLU A 345 21.36 -49.65 -10.59
N PHE A 346 21.13 -48.55 -11.37
CA PHE A 346 20.43 -47.25 -11.03
C PHE A 346 19.03 -47.14 -11.71
N ASP A 347 18.08 -46.35 -11.19
CA ASP A 347 16.73 -46.14 -11.78
C ASP A 347 16.10 -44.75 -11.50
N TYR A 348 15.08 -44.33 -12.27
CA TYR A 348 14.56 -42.96 -12.31
C TYR A 348 13.03 -42.83 -12.20
N ALA A 349 12.56 -41.76 -11.56
CA ALA A 349 11.13 -41.43 -11.50
C ALA A 349 10.58 -40.99 -12.88
N GLY A 350 9.31 -41.29 -13.13
CA GLY A 350 8.61 -40.86 -14.35
C GLY A 350 8.62 -39.33 -14.51
N GLY A 351 9.18 -38.85 -15.62
CA GLY A 351 9.36 -37.42 -15.88
C GLY A 351 10.66 -36.80 -15.32
N PHE A 352 11.58 -37.61 -14.77
CA PHE A 352 12.89 -37.14 -14.31
C PHE A 352 13.68 -36.44 -15.42
N VAL A 353 14.05 -35.17 -15.18
CA VAL A 353 14.95 -34.41 -16.06
C VAL A 353 16.38 -34.57 -15.56
N LYS A 354 17.17 -35.34 -16.32
CA LYS A 354 18.59 -35.60 -16.02
C LYS A 354 19.41 -34.31 -15.94
N ASP A 355 19.28 -33.44 -16.93
CA ASP A 355 20.09 -32.23 -17.10
C ASP A 355 19.19 -30.96 -17.14
N PRO A 356 18.63 -30.53 -15.99
CA PRO A 356 17.60 -29.49 -15.93
C PRO A 356 18.15 -28.06 -16.04
N THR A 357 17.29 -27.16 -16.54
CA THR A 357 17.47 -25.71 -16.45
C THR A 357 16.57 -25.15 -15.35
N ILE A 358 17.12 -24.31 -14.48
CA ILE A 358 16.41 -23.62 -13.40
C ILE A 358 16.65 -22.11 -13.47
N ASN A 359 15.75 -21.32 -12.88
CA ASN A 359 15.92 -19.87 -12.77
C ASN A 359 16.73 -19.51 -11.52
N GLN A 360 17.42 -18.37 -11.56
CA GLN A 360 18.14 -17.81 -10.42
C GLN A 360 17.23 -17.70 -9.18
N GLY A 361 17.70 -18.19 -8.04
CA GLY A 361 16.96 -18.24 -6.76
C GLY A 361 15.95 -19.38 -6.62
N ALA A 362 15.77 -20.25 -7.62
CA ALA A 362 14.91 -21.42 -7.50
C ALA A 362 15.48 -22.48 -6.55
N THR A 363 14.60 -23.18 -5.83
CA THR A 363 14.98 -24.35 -5.01
C THR A 363 15.39 -25.53 -5.90
N PHE A 364 16.49 -26.20 -5.54
CA PHE A 364 17.02 -27.34 -6.28
C PHE A 364 17.47 -28.46 -5.32
N ASP A 365 16.99 -29.67 -5.55
CA ASP A 365 17.40 -30.89 -4.84
C ASP A 365 18.29 -31.75 -5.78
N PRO A 366 19.57 -32.01 -5.41
CA PRO A 366 20.45 -32.89 -6.17
C PRO A 366 19.93 -34.33 -6.39
N ASN A 367 19.13 -34.88 -5.47
CA ASN A 367 18.75 -36.29 -5.45
C ASN A 367 17.32 -36.55 -5.96
N ALA A 368 16.50 -35.51 -6.11
CA ALA A 368 15.10 -35.62 -6.54
C ALA A 368 14.92 -36.44 -7.82
N GLY A 369 14.15 -37.53 -7.72
CA GLY A 369 13.77 -38.40 -8.83
C GLY A 369 14.79 -39.49 -9.21
N ILE A 370 15.84 -39.71 -8.41
CA ILE A 370 16.86 -40.76 -8.63
C ILE A 370 16.69 -41.88 -7.59
N SER A 371 16.95 -43.13 -7.96
CA SER A 371 16.95 -44.31 -7.08
C SER A 371 18.03 -45.33 -7.51
N ALA A 372 18.36 -46.31 -6.67
CA ALA A 372 19.46 -47.26 -6.89
C ALA A 372 19.17 -48.64 -6.27
N TRP A 373 19.70 -49.72 -6.87
CA TRP A 373 19.29 -51.10 -6.59
C TRP A 373 20.46 -52.10 -6.57
N THR A 374 20.35 -53.17 -5.75
CA THR A 374 21.38 -54.22 -5.64
C THR A 374 21.49 -55.13 -6.86
N ASP A 375 20.41 -55.28 -7.62
CA ASP A 375 20.26 -56.06 -8.84
C ASP A 375 18.99 -55.69 -9.61
N SER A 376 18.95 -56.12 -10.88
CA SER A 376 17.86 -55.84 -11.82
C SER A 376 16.51 -56.46 -11.43
N SER A 377 16.43 -57.22 -10.33
CA SER A 377 15.14 -57.55 -9.69
C SER A 377 14.48 -56.35 -8.99
N LYS A 378 15.27 -55.30 -8.69
CA LYS A 378 14.83 -54.10 -7.93
C LYS A 378 14.15 -54.42 -6.59
N THR A 379 14.58 -55.50 -5.95
CA THR A 379 14.04 -55.93 -4.64
C THR A 379 14.68 -55.22 -3.46
N THR A 380 15.97 -54.88 -3.54
CA THR A 380 16.73 -54.22 -2.46
C THR A 380 17.33 -52.92 -2.96
N ALA A 381 16.94 -51.80 -2.34
CA ALA A 381 17.42 -50.47 -2.69
C ALA A 381 18.78 -50.14 -2.04
N ILE A 382 19.53 -49.22 -2.66
CA ILE A 382 20.75 -48.62 -2.10
C ILE A 382 20.40 -47.19 -1.65
N PRO A 383 20.31 -46.91 -0.33
CA PRO A 383 19.93 -45.60 0.20
C PRO A 383 20.78 -44.43 -0.32
N ALA A 384 20.17 -43.26 -0.51
CA ALA A 384 20.86 -42.06 -1.01
C ALA A 384 21.96 -41.51 -0.07
N ALA A 385 22.00 -41.97 1.18
CA ALA A 385 23.08 -41.68 2.13
C ALA A 385 24.36 -42.49 1.84
N ASP A 386 24.24 -43.63 1.17
CA ASP A 386 25.36 -44.51 0.79
C ASP A 386 25.95 -44.14 -0.59
N TRP A 387 25.50 -43.04 -1.19
CA TRP A 387 25.93 -42.57 -2.51
C TRP A 387 27.06 -41.54 -2.40
N THR A 388 28.16 -41.73 -3.13
CA THR A 388 29.20 -40.70 -3.25
C THR A 388 28.75 -39.65 -4.28
N VAL A 389 28.34 -38.46 -3.80
CA VAL A 389 27.97 -37.31 -4.66
C VAL A 389 29.08 -36.27 -4.67
N THR A 390 29.42 -35.75 -5.85
CA THR A 390 30.50 -34.76 -6.05
C THR A 390 30.05 -33.61 -6.95
N GLY A 391 30.57 -32.41 -6.68
CA GLY A 391 30.12 -31.14 -7.30
C GLY A 391 29.15 -30.35 -6.41
N SER A 392 28.76 -29.15 -6.84
CA SER A 392 27.79 -28.29 -6.16
C SER A 392 27.09 -27.36 -7.15
N VAL A 393 25.94 -26.80 -6.76
CA VAL A 393 25.14 -25.87 -7.57
C VAL A 393 24.87 -24.61 -6.76
N ASP A 394 25.26 -23.44 -7.29
CA ASP A 394 24.91 -22.13 -6.71
C ASP A 394 23.70 -21.56 -7.44
N VAL A 395 22.50 -21.78 -6.89
CA VAL A 395 21.24 -21.33 -7.49
C VAL A 395 21.13 -19.81 -7.58
N ASN A 396 21.96 -19.04 -6.88
CA ASN A 396 21.93 -17.57 -6.91
C ASN A 396 22.82 -16.97 -8.00
N LYS A 397 23.60 -17.81 -8.71
CA LYS A 397 24.56 -17.37 -9.73
C LYS A 397 24.26 -18.04 -11.08
N PRO A 398 24.01 -17.26 -12.14
CA PRO A 398 23.83 -17.82 -13.47
C PRO A 398 25.09 -18.54 -13.99
N GLY A 399 24.91 -19.72 -14.59
CA GLY A 399 26.01 -20.57 -15.03
C GLY A 399 25.60 -22.04 -15.22
N THR A 400 26.58 -22.90 -15.48
CA THR A 400 26.39 -24.35 -15.63
C THR A 400 27.23 -25.10 -14.60
N TYR A 401 26.63 -26.09 -13.97
CA TYR A 401 27.16 -26.82 -12.80
C TYR A 401 27.06 -28.33 -13.04
N THR A 402 28.05 -29.10 -12.59
CA THR A 402 28.11 -30.56 -12.83
C THR A 402 28.06 -31.32 -11.52
N LEU A 403 27.26 -32.41 -11.49
CA LEU A 403 27.14 -33.33 -10.35
C LEU A 403 27.45 -34.76 -10.80
N THR A 404 28.17 -35.55 -9.99
CA THR A 404 28.45 -36.98 -10.26
C THR A 404 28.19 -37.85 -9.04
N TYR A 405 27.61 -39.03 -9.26
CA TYR A 405 27.03 -39.95 -8.27
C TYR A 405 27.64 -41.35 -8.45
N THR A 406 27.87 -42.10 -7.37
CA THR A 406 28.41 -43.48 -7.40
C THR A 406 27.71 -44.37 -6.37
N ILE A 407 27.41 -45.63 -6.73
CA ILE A 407 26.74 -46.64 -5.89
C ILE A 407 27.47 -47.99 -5.91
N LYS A 408 27.20 -48.83 -4.89
CA LYS A 408 27.83 -50.16 -4.69
C LYS A 408 26.87 -51.16 -4.02
N ASN A 409 26.92 -52.45 -4.40
CA ASN A 409 26.14 -53.53 -3.78
C ASN A 409 26.95 -54.47 -2.85
N GLY A 410 26.25 -55.37 -2.14
CA GLY A 410 26.86 -56.35 -1.23
C GLY A 410 27.76 -57.40 -1.90
N TYR A 411 27.62 -57.62 -3.21
CA TYR A 411 28.52 -58.45 -4.02
C TYR A 411 29.73 -57.65 -4.58
N ASN A 412 29.99 -56.46 -4.02
CA ASN A 412 31.06 -55.52 -4.36
C ASN A 412 31.01 -54.93 -5.79
N GLN A 413 29.91 -55.09 -6.51
CA GLN A 413 29.69 -54.51 -7.84
C GLN A 413 29.25 -53.04 -7.73
N THR A 414 29.50 -52.20 -8.75
CA THR A 414 29.30 -50.73 -8.70
C THR A 414 28.68 -50.12 -9.97
N ALA A 415 28.13 -48.91 -9.86
CA ALA A 415 27.64 -48.10 -10.99
C ALA A 415 27.77 -46.58 -10.73
N THR A 416 27.68 -45.76 -11.78
CA THR A 416 27.88 -44.29 -11.74
C THR A 416 26.87 -43.51 -12.60
N LEU A 417 26.68 -42.21 -12.29
CA LEU A 417 25.80 -41.28 -13.00
C LEU A 417 26.39 -39.84 -12.95
N THR A 418 26.19 -39.05 -14.01
CA THR A 418 26.57 -37.61 -14.06
C THR A 418 25.42 -36.75 -14.60
N ARG A 419 25.21 -35.56 -14.02
CA ARG A 419 24.17 -34.57 -14.37
C ARG A 419 24.78 -33.17 -14.58
N THR A 420 24.10 -32.36 -15.40
CA THR A 420 24.47 -30.98 -15.76
C THR A 420 23.30 -30.05 -15.47
N ILE A 421 23.48 -29.09 -14.56
CA ILE A 421 22.44 -28.15 -14.10
C ILE A 421 22.73 -26.76 -14.67
N THR A 422 21.77 -26.12 -15.31
CA THR A 422 21.93 -24.75 -15.85
C THR A 422 21.08 -23.75 -15.09
N VAL A 423 21.71 -22.78 -14.44
CA VAL A 423 21.05 -21.65 -13.78
C VAL A 423 20.97 -20.48 -14.78
N LYS A 424 19.76 -20.11 -15.17
CA LYS A 424 19.51 -18.90 -15.99
C LYS A 424 19.42 -17.66 -15.10
N ALA A 425 19.92 -16.54 -15.61
CA ALA A 425 19.66 -15.22 -15.01
C ALA A 425 18.14 -14.95 -14.98
N GLY A 426 17.68 -14.28 -13.91
CA GLY A 426 16.29 -13.84 -13.83
C GLY A 426 15.98 -12.81 -14.92
N GLU A 427 14.87 -12.97 -15.62
CA GLU A 427 14.39 -11.95 -16.57
C GLU A 427 13.92 -10.70 -15.82
N SER A 428 14.56 -9.57 -16.10
CA SER A 428 14.05 -8.23 -15.80
C SER A 428 13.85 -7.52 -17.14
N THR A 429 12.77 -6.78 -17.39
CA THR A 429 11.85 -6.15 -16.42
C THR A 429 10.40 -6.60 -16.68
N GLY A 430 9.68 -7.07 -15.66
CA GLY A 430 8.25 -7.41 -15.77
C GLY A 430 7.30 -6.19 -15.86
N ILE A 431 7.78 -5.06 -16.37
CA ILE A 431 7.03 -3.81 -16.50
C ILE A 431 6.36 -3.78 -17.87
N LYS A 432 5.03 -3.68 -17.89
CA LYS A 432 4.27 -3.49 -19.11
C LYS A 432 4.21 -2.00 -19.45
N PHE A 433 4.86 -1.59 -20.53
CA PHE A 433 4.68 -0.26 -21.11
C PHE A 433 3.51 -0.26 -22.12
N ASN A 434 2.63 0.73 -22.00
CA ASN A 434 1.57 1.00 -22.97
C ASN A 434 1.79 2.42 -23.53
N ASP A 435 1.92 2.57 -24.84
CA ASP A 435 1.83 3.88 -25.49
C ASP A 435 0.37 4.36 -25.51
N ILE A 436 0.14 5.61 -25.13
CA ILE A 436 -1.20 6.20 -24.95
C ILE A 436 -1.21 7.66 -25.39
N ASP A 437 -2.39 8.21 -25.69
CA ASP A 437 -2.59 9.66 -25.79
C ASP A 437 -3.68 10.08 -24.81
N LYS A 438 -3.27 10.65 -23.66
CA LYS A 438 -4.17 11.15 -22.62
C LYS A 438 -3.63 12.43 -21.99
N VAL A 439 -4.52 13.21 -21.37
CA VAL A 439 -4.15 14.21 -20.37
C VAL A 439 -4.44 13.62 -18.99
N ILE A 440 -3.50 13.78 -18.07
CA ILE A 440 -3.65 13.45 -16.65
C ILE A 440 -3.55 14.72 -15.82
N TYR A 441 -4.27 14.76 -14.70
CA TYR A 441 -4.34 15.90 -13.78
C TYR A 441 -3.86 15.47 -12.39
N VAL A 442 -3.02 16.29 -11.76
CA VAL A 442 -2.40 15.97 -10.46
C VAL A 442 -3.41 16.10 -9.31
N GLN A 443 -3.70 15.00 -8.61
CA GLN A 443 -4.67 14.93 -7.49
C GLN A 443 -4.03 14.84 -6.09
N ALA A 444 -2.70 14.86 -6.01
CA ALA A 444 -1.96 15.13 -4.78
C ALA A 444 -1.63 16.63 -4.66
N SER A 445 -1.51 17.15 -3.44
CA SER A 445 -1.18 18.57 -3.19
C SER A 445 0.15 18.98 -3.85
N ASN A 446 1.12 18.06 -3.93
CA ASN A 446 2.40 18.27 -4.60
C ASN A 446 3.00 16.91 -5.02
N ALA A 447 2.81 16.50 -6.28
CA ALA A 447 3.18 15.15 -6.74
C ALA A 447 4.68 15.06 -7.05
N SER A 448 5.36 14.08 -6.44
CA SER A 448 6.78 13.84 -6.68
C SER A 448 7.00 13.18 -8.06
N GLN A 449 8.00 13.65 -8.81
CA GLN A 449 8.43 12.98 -10.03
C GLN A 449 9.39 11.82 -9.73
N TYR A 450 9.32 10.78 -10.55
CA TYR A 450 10.12 9.58 -10.51
C TYR A 450 10.96 9.47 -11.79
N SER A 451 12.21 9.03 -11.64
CA SER A 451 13.03 8.55 -12.75
C SER A 451 12.87 7.04 -12.92
N TYR A 452 13.07 6.55 -14.14
CA TYR A 452 13.09 5.13 -14.48
C TYR A 452 14.51 4.69 -14.80
N ASP A 453 15.03 3.68 -14.09
CA ASP A 453 16.26 2.99 -14.48
C ASP A 453 15.90 1.70 -15.24
N ALA A 454 16.29 1.67 -16.53
CA ALA A 454 16.06 0.54 -17.42
C ALA A 454 16.93 -0.69 -17.11
N ASN A 455 18.04 -0.53 -16.35
CA ASN A 455 18.93 -1.62 -16.01
C ASN A 455 18.39 -2.45 -14.84
N THR A 456 17.84 -1.78 -13.81
CA THR A 456 17.22 -2.45 -12.66
C THR A 456 15.71 -2.65 -12.81
N GLY A 457 15.06 -1.97 -13.76
CA GLY A 457 13.60 -1.99 -13.91
C GLY A 457 12.88 -1.27 -12.77
N LYS A 458 13.47 -0.19 -12.23
CA LYS A 458 12.98 0.46 -11.02
C LYS A 458 12.61 1.92 -11.25
N PHE A 459 11.41 2.29 -10.78
CA PHE A 459 11.04 3.68 -10.55
C PHE A 459 11.58 4.15 -9.19
N SER A 460 12.30 5.27 -9.18
CA SER A 460 12.82 5.90 -7.97
C SER A 460 12.43 7.37 -7.96
N LYS A 461 12.04 7.91 -6.80
CA LYS A 461 11.76 9.36 -6.67
C LYS A 461 13.02 10.13 -7.07
N SER A 462 12.84 11.20 -7.84
CA SER A 462 13.95 12.02 -8.34
C SER A 462 13.90 13.42 -7.73
N ASP A 463 14.76 13.68 -6.74
CA ASP A 463 14.85 14.99 -6.09
C ASP A 463 15.46 16.08 -7.00
N ALA A 464 16.01 15.68 -8.16
CA ALA A 464 16.44 16.58 -9.22
C ALA A 464 15.30 17.05 -10.15
N LEU A 465 14.11 16.47 -10.03
CA LEU A 465 12.92 16.86 -10.81
C LEU A 465 11.92 17.56 -9.90
N ALA A 466 11.60 18.82 -10.21
CA ALA A 466 10.61 19.59 -9.47
C ALA A 466 9.26 18.86 -9.40
N SER A 467 8.67 18.82 -8.22
CA SER A 467 7.35 18.23 -7.99
C SER A 467 6.26 19.06 -8.68
N LEU A 468 5.18 18.39 -9.10
CA LEU A 468 4.15 18.98 -9.95
C LEU A 468 2.93 19.37 -9.13
N ALA A 469 2.46 20.60 -9.35
CA ALA A 469 1.38 21.21 -8.57
C ALA A 469 0.02 20.53 -8.80
N MET A 470 -0.81 20.51 -7.76
CA MET A 470 -2.20 20.03 -7.80
C MET A 470 -2.99 20.67 -8.96
N ALA A 471 -3.93 19.92 -9.52
CA ALA A 471 -4.77 20.27 -10.67
C ALA A 471 -4.03 20.61 -11.98
N SER A 472 -2.69 20.63 -12.01
CA SER A 472 -1.93 20.83 -13.25
C SER A 472 -2.15 19.65 -14.21
N GLY A 473 -2.40 19.97 -15.49
CA GLY A 473 -2.72 19.00 -16.53
C GLY A 473 -1.53 18.71 -17.44
N TRP A 474 -1.16 17.44 -17.58
CA TRP A 474 0.01 16.98 -18.33
C TRP A 474 -0.42 16.01 -19.43
N LYS A 475 0.03 16.24 -20.66
CA LYS A 475 -0.12 15.23 -21.73
C LYS A 475 0.88 14.11 -21.49
N THR A 476 0.39 12.89 -21.43
CA THR A 476 1.21 11.68 -21.28
C THR A 476 1.15 10.83 -22.54
N GLY A 477 2.32 10.49 -23.07
CA GLY A 477 2.49 9.62 -24.25
C GLY A 477 2.65 8.14 -23.91
N ARG A 478 2.91 7.81 -22.63
CA ARG A 478 3.30 6.48 -22.20
C ARG A 478 2.93 6.22 -20.75
N GLN A 479 2.34 5.06 -20.53
CA GLN A 479 2.06 4.47 -19.23
C GLN A 479 3.01 3.29 -19.00
N ALA A 480 3.46 3.11 -17.76
CA ALA A 480 4.13 1.91 -17.29
C ALA A 480 3.27 1.24 -16.21
N ILE A 481 3.23 -0.08 -16.17
CA ILE A 481 2.58 -0.86 -15.13
C ILE A 481 3.60 -1.88 -14.62
N THR A 482 3.97 -1.79 -13.35
CA THR A 482 4.96 -2.68 -12.73
C THR A 482 4.37 -4.05 -12.37
N VAL A 483 5.22 -5.00 -11.96
CA VAL A 483 4.82 -6.39 -11.63
C VAL A 483 3.80 -6.44 -10.49
N ASP A 484 3.94 -5.55 -9.51
CA ASP A 484 3.03 -5.31 -8.39
C ASP A 484 1.80 -4.46 -8.76
N GLY A 485 1.63 -4.11 -10.04
CA GLY A 485 0.47 -3.38 -10.58
C GLY A 485 0.52 -1.87 -10.38
N VAL A 486 1.59 -1.31 -9.81
CA VAL A 486 1.73 0.15 -9.67
C VAL A 486 1.88 0.77 -11.04
N THR A 487 0.99 1.72 -11.34
CA THR A 487 0.99 2.45 -12.60
C THR A 487 1.86 3.69 -12.47
N TYR A 488 2.60 4.03 -13.52
CA TYR A 488 3.30 5.31 -13.68
C TYR A 488 2.96 5.93 -15.05
N TYR A 489 2.96 7.25 -15.13
CA TYR A 489 2.68 7.99 -16.36
C TYR A 489 3.82 8.96 -16.69
N GLN A 490 4.31 8.94 -17.93
CA GLN A 490 5.38 9.83 -18.36
C GLN A 490 4.85 11.27 -18.53
N VAL A 491 5.54 12.24 -17.94
CA VAL A 491 5.20 13.68 -17.98
C VAL A 491 6.35 14.56 -18.51
N GLY A 492 7.53 13.99 -18.70
CA GLY A 492 8.68 14.64 -19.35
C GLY A 492 9.68 13.60 -19.88
N ALA A 493 10.82 14.06 -20.42
CA ALA A 493 11.83 13.17 -21.01
C ALA A 493 12.28 12.05 -20.04
N ASN A 494 12.59 12.42 -18.79
CA ASN A 494 13.05 11.51 -17.73
C ASN A 494 12.06 11.40 -16.55
N GLY A 495 10.92 12.09 -16.62
CA GLY A 495 10.02 12.32 -15.49
C GLY A 495 8.70 11.56 -15.60
N TRP A 496 8.34 10.86 -14.53
CA TRP A 496 7.13 10.06 -14.39
C TRP A 496 6.37 10.43 -13.12
N LEU A 497 5.04 10.41 -13.16
CA LEU A 497 4.18 10.51 -11.96
C LEU A 497 3.64 9.13 -11.59
N ASN A 498 3.47 8.87 -10.29
CA ASN A 498 2.77 7.70 -9.79
C ASN A 498 1.26 7.82 -10.13
N GLY A 499 0.67 6.73 -10.62
CA GLY A 499 -0.73 6.64 -11.03
C GLY A 499 -1.73 6.89 -9.91
N ILE A 500 -1.34 6.77 -8.64
CA ILE A 500 -2.21 7.17 -7.51
C ILE A 500 -2.26 8.68 -7.30
N ASP A 501 -1.25 9.44 -7.74
CA ASP A 501 -1.18 10.90 -7.57
C ASP A 501 -1.82 11.67 -8.75
N VAL A 502 -2.41 10.97 -9.73
CA VAL A 502 -3.02 11.56 -10.92
C VAL A 502 -4.38 10.95 -11.28
N THR A 503 -5.25 11.73 -11.91
CA THR A 503 -6.52 11.26 -12.49
C THR A 503 -6.60 11.60 -13.98
N THR A 504 -7.38 10.83 -14.74
CA THR A 504 -7.77 11.20 -16.12
C THR A 504 -9.03 12.06 -16.17
N ALA A 505 -9.74 12.22 -15.04
CA ALA A 505 -10.84 13.17 -14.92
C ALA A 505 -10.30 14.60 -14.95
N ARG A 506 -10.93 15.49 -15.72
CA ARG A 506 -10.51 16.89 -15.78
C ARG A 506 -10.78 17.57 -14.44
N MET A 507 -9.70 17.97 -13.77
CA MET A 507 -9.77 18.71 -12.51
C MET A 507 -10.06 20.20 -12.73
N VAL A 508 -10.77 20.78 -11.77
CA VAL A 508 -10.99 22.21 -11.58
C VAL A 508 -10.49 22.57 -10.19
N GLU A 509 -9.55 23.52 -10.07
CA GLU A 509 -9.08 24.00 -8.78
C GLU A 509 -10.11 24.96 -8.18
N GLU A 510 -10.89 24.46 -7.22
CA GLU A 510 -11.88 25.21 -6.44
C GLU A 510 -11.84 24.73 -4.99
N ALA A 511 -11.91 25.69 -4.05
CA ALA A 511 -11.76 25.43 -2.62
C ALA A 511 -12.96 25.93 -1.81
N GLY A 512 -13.25 25.21 -0.72
CA GLY A 512 -14.30 25.58 0.23
C GLY A 512 -14.55 24.50 1.28
N ILE A 513 -15.78 24.49 1.80
CA ILE A 513 -16.27 23.50 2.76
C ILE A 513 -17.39 22.67 2.12
N LEU A 514 -17.39 21.37 2.39
CA LEU A 514 -18.49 20.43 2.19
C LEU A 514 -19.09 20.05 3.55
N SER A 515 -20.36 19.70 3.59
CA SER A 515 -20.96 18.97 4.72
C SER A 515 -21.71 17.75 4.19
N VAL A 516 -21.42 16.58 4.78
CA VAL A 516 -22.01 15.29 4.38
C VAL A 516 -23.52 15.32 4.62
N THR A 517 -24.29 15.03 3.57
CA THR A 517 -25.77 15.01 3.58
C THR A 517 -26.35 13.61 3.56
N ASN A 518 -25.62 12.60 3.05
CA ASN A 518 -26.09 11.22 3.11
C ASN A 518 -26.14 10.72 4.58
N GLY A 519 -27.28 10.15 4.99
CA GLY A 519 -27.50 9.61 6.34
C GLY A 519 -26.60 8.43 6.68
N ALA A 520 -26.16 7.64 5.68
CA ALA A 520 -25.19 6.56 5.85
C ALA A 520 -23.72 7.04 5.89
N GLY A 521 -23.48 8.35 5.74
CA GLY A 521 -22.16 8.90 5.42
C GLY A 521 -21.85 8.85 3.92
N ALA A 522 -20.72 9.44 3.53
CA ALA A 522 -20.29 9.53 2.13
C ALA A 522 -18.98 8.75 1.91
N GLN A 523 -18.89 7.88 0.90
CA GLN A 523 -17.63 7.18 0.62
C GLN A 523 -16.65 8.09 -0.12
N THR A 524 -15.36 8.02 0.24
CA THR A 524 -14.26 8.55 -0.57
C THR A 524 -13.70 7.46 -1.48
N VAL A 525 -13.30 7.82 -2.70
CA VAL A 525 -12.59 6.96 -3.65
C VAL A 525 -11.21 7.54 -3.98
N ASN A 526 -10.24 6.68 -4.35
CA ASN A 526 -8.87 7.14 -4.58
C ASN A 526 -8.61 7.79 -5.96
N ASN A 527 -9.62 7.88 -6.83
CA ASN A 527 -9.53 8.52 -8.13
C ASN A 527 -10.91 8.96 -8.63
N ALA A 528 -11.05 10.18 -9.17
CA ALA A 528 -12.32 10.68 -9.68
C ALA A 528 -12.80 10.03 -10.99
N ALA A 529 -11.94 9.24 -11.67
CA ALA A 529 -12.29 8.54 -12.92
C ALA A 529 -12.73 7.09 -12.69
N ASP A 530 -11.90 6.33 -11.98
CA ASP A 530 -11.94 4.87 -11.87
C ASP A 530 -11.54 4.35 -10.46
N GLY A 531 -11.68 5.21 -9.44
CA GLY A 531 -11.16 4.97 -8.09
C GLY A 531 -11.87 3.87 -7.30
N LYS A 532 -11.11 3.23 -6.41
CA LYS A 532 -11.60 2.28 -5.39
C LYS A 532 -11.91 3.04 -4.09
N SER A 533 -12.90 2.57 -3.33
CA SER A 533 -13.26 3.16 -2.03
C SER A 533 -12.08 3.13 -1.03
N VAL A 534 -11.93 4.21 -0.26
CA VAL A 534 -10.85 4.42 0.72
C VAL A 534 -11.40 4.43 2.14
N LYS A 535 -12.35 5.33 2.45
CA LYS A 535 -13.05 5.38 3.74
C LYS A 535 -14.47 5.95 3.58
N THR A 536 -15.23 6.00 4.67
CA THR A 536 -16.52 6.70 4.75
C THR A 536 -16.38 7.93 5.65
N LEU A 537 -16.92 9.07 5.20
CA LEU A 537 -17.04 10.31 5.96
C LEU A 537 -18.38 10.30 6.70
N ASN A 538 -18.36 10.54 8.01
CA ASN A 538 -19.57 10.48 8.86
C ASN A 538 -20.63 11.49 8.42
N SER A 539 -21.91 11.11 8.52
CA SER A 539 -23.03 12.01 8.22
C SER A 539 -22.96 13.31 9.05
N GLY A 540 -23.36 14.43 8.46
CA GLY A 540 -23.28 15.76 9.06
C GLY A 540 -21.87 16.37 9.19
N SER A 541 -20.79 15.57 9.10
CA SER A 541 -19.42 16.07 9.24
C SER A 541 -19.05 17.08 8.14
N ALA A 542 -18.16 18.00 8.45
CA ALA A 542 -17.73 19.07 7.56
C ALA A 542 -16.25 18.91 7.15
N TRP A 543 -15.98 19.04 5.85
CA TRP A 543 -14.67 18.75 5.25
C TRP A 543 -14.22 19.90 4.37
N LYS A 544 -12.91 20.16 4.33
CA LYS A 544 -12.32 21.02 3.29
C LYS A 544 -12.33 20.28 1.96
N TYR A 545 -12.45 21.01 0.86
CA TYR A 545 -12.11 20.50 -0.47
C TYR A 545 -11.14 21.43 -1.20
N PHE A 546 -10.43 20.82 -2.15
CA PHE A 546 -9.23 21.37 -2.80
C PHE A 546 -9.36 21.45 -4.33
N ALA A 547 -10.21 20.62 -4.92
CA ALA A 547 -10.56 20.59 -6.33
C ALA A 547 -11.91 19.87 -6.53
N SER A 548 -12.50 19.98 -7.73
CA SER A 548 -13.56 19.09 -8.20
C SER A 548 -13.25 18.46 -9.57
N ALA A 549 -13.77 17.26 -9.83
CA ALA A 549 -13.61 16.53 -11.08
C ALA A 549 -14.71 15.47 -11.21
N ASN A 550 -15.30 15.30 -12.40
CA ASN A 550 -16.26 14.22 -12.71
C ASN A 550 -17.46 14.08 -11.72
N GLY A 551 -17.90 15.17 -11.09
CA GLY A 551 -18.95 15.13 -10.05
C GLY A 551 -18.47 14.72 -8.65
N TYR A 552 -17.17 14.62 -8.42
CA TYR A 552 -16.54 14.41 -7.12
C TYR A 552 -15.78 15.66 -6.66
N TYR A 553 -15.52 15.75 -5.35
CA TYR A 553 -14.69 16.76 -4.70
C TYR A 553 -13.49 16.12 -3.99
N LEU A 554 -12.29 16.66 -4.23
CA LEU A 554 -11.04 16.23 -3.60
C LEU A 554 -10.98 16.77 -2.16
N VAL A 555 -11.05 15.89 -1.15
CA VAL A 555 -11.11 16.25 0.28
C VAL A 555 -9.81 15.98 1.05
N ALA A 556 -8.92 15.18 0.49
CA ALA A 556 -7.52 15.02 0.90
C ALA A 556 -6.71 14.55 -0.33
N ASN A 557 -5.38 14.45 -0.21
CA ASN A 557 -4.54 13.87 -1.28
C ASN A 557 -5.11 12.52 -1.72
N ASN A 558 -5.39 12.38 -3.01
CA ASN A 558 -5.87 11.14 -3.61
C ASN A 558 -7.14 10.59 -2.91
N GLU A 559 -8.03 11.47 -2.43
CA GLU A 559 -9.33 11.10 -1.84
C GLU A 559 -10.47 12.00 -2.30
N TRP A 560 -11.45 11.41 -2.98
CA TRP A 560 -12.55 12.08 -3.65
C TRP A 560 -13.90 11.65 -3.09
N VAL A 561 -14.71 12.58 -2.59
CA VAL A 561 -16.10 12.31 -2.17
C VAL A 561 -17.08 12.64 -3.28
N LYS A 562 -18.12 11.80 -3.48
CA LYS A 562 -19.12 12.01 -4.54
C LYS A 562 -20.05 13.18 -4.20
N GLY A 563 -20.33 14.03 -5.18
CA GLY A 563 -21.16 15.23 -5.03
C GLY A 563 -22.58 14.97 -4.53
N ASP A 564 -23.17 13.82 -4.85
CA ASP A 564 -24.54 13.47 -4.43
C ASP A 564 -24.67 13.27 -2.90
N ASP A 565 -23.58 12.86 -2.23
CA ASP A 565 -23.57 12.53 -0.81
C ASP A 565 -23.23 13.73 0.11
N VAL A 566 -22.98 14.90 -0.48
CA VAL A 566 -22.49 16.12 0.20
C VAL A 566 -23.19 17.37 -0.30
N ARG A 567 -23.14 18.47 0.48
CA ARG A 567 -23.46 19.82 -0.02
C ARG A 567 -22.29 20.77 0.21
N THR A 568 -21.98 21.60 -0.79
CA THR A 568 -21.02 22.71 -0.67
C THR A 568 -21.60 23.83 0.19
N VAL A 569 -20.85 24.28 1.19
CA VAL A 569 -21.24 25.33 2.14
C VAL A 569 -20.45 26.60 1.83
N ALA A 570 -21.08 27.77 1.97
CA ALA A 570 -20.38 29.04 1.82
C ALA A 570 -19.36 29.24 2.97
N VAL A 571 -18.11 29.54 2.61
CA VAL A 571 -17.09 29.97 3.58
C VAL A 571 -17.35 31.42 3.98
N ALA A 572 -17.11 31.78 5.24
CA ALA A 572 -17.36 33.14 5.72
C ALA A 572 -16.50 34.16 4.96
N ALA A 573 -17.14 35.17 4.37
CA ALA A 573 -16.47 36.19 3.58
C ALA A 573 -17.09 37.57 3.86
N GLN A 574 -16.27 38.61 3.87
CA GLN A 574 -16.69 39.97 4.22
C GLN A 574 -16.41 40.96 3.09
N GLY A 575 -17.18 42.04 3.07
CA GLY A 575 -17.05 43.14 2.11
C GLY A 575 -18.40 43.57 1.53
N THR A 576 -18.32 44.39 0.48
CA THR A 576 -19.48 44.94 -0.21
C THR A 576 -19.39 44.65 -1.70
N PHE A 577 -20.39 43.96 -2.24
CA PHE A 577 -20.55 43.69 -3.66
C PHE A 577 -21.41 44.80 -4.29
N LYS A 578 -20.86 45.50 -5.28
CA LYS A 578 -21.62 46.44 -6.11
C LYS A 578 -22.02 45.77 -7.42
N ALA A 579 -23.31 45.62 -7.67
CA ALA A 579 -23.85 45.07 -8.91
C ALA A 579 -23.47 45.94 -10.12
N GLY A 580 -23.31 45.32 -11.30
CA GLY A 580 -22.95 46.00 -12.54
C GLY A 580 -24.02 46.97 -13.06
N ASN A 581 -23.73 47.62 -14.20
CA ASN A 581 -24.62 48.59 -14.84
C ASN A 581 -25.97 48.02 -15.27
N ASN A 582 -26.06 46.70 -15.49
CA ASN A 582 -27.28 45.99 -15.86
C ASN A 582 -27.95 45.29 -14.66
N GLY A 583 -27.51 45.58 -13.44
CA GLY A 583 -27.81 44.78 -12.26
C GLY A 583 -27.00 43.49 -12.21
N ALA A 584 -27.44 42.53 -11.40
CA ALA A 584 -26.83 41.21 -11.31
C ALA A 584 -27.87 40.13 -10.98
N ALA A 585 -27.84 38.98 -11.64
CA ALA A 585 -28.77 37.87 -11.38
C ALA A 585 -28.46 37.16 -10.05
N LEU A 586 -29.52 36.74 -9.36
CA LEU A 586 -29.43 35.90 -8.16
C LEU A 586 -29.61 34.42 -8.48
N TYR A 587 -28.91 33.59 -7.70
CA TYR A 587 -28.84 32.14 -7.83
C TYR A 587 -29.07 31.46 -6.48
N ASP A 588 -29.54 30.21 -6.50
CA ASP A 588 -29.69 29.36 -5.32
C ASP A 588 -28.37 28.68 -4.91
N GLU A 589 -28.44 27.75 -3.94
CA GLU A 589 -27.26 27.01 -3.47
C GLU A 589 -26.68 26.00 -4.47
N ALA A 590 -27.43 25.61 -5.50
CA ALA A 590 -26.98 24.71 -6.57
C ALA A 590 -26.55 25.48 -7.84
N GLY A 591 -26.76 26.79 -7.90
CA GLY A 591 -26.45 27.63 -9.05
C GLY A 591 -27.59 27.80 -10.05
N ASN A 592 -28.81 27.37 -9.71
CA ASN A 592 -30.01 27.65 -10.53
C ASN A 592 -30.40 29.12 -10.39
N ALA A 593 -30.98 29.72 -11.43
CA ALA A 593 -31.41 31.12 -11.38
C ALA A 593 -32.63 31.30 -10.47
N ALA A 594 -32.53 32.15 -9.45
CA ALA A 594 -33.57 32.39 -8.45
C ALA A 594 -34.72 33.31 -8.93
N GLY A 595 -34.83 33.54 -10.25
CA GLY A 595 -35.87 34.39 -10.86
C GLY A 595 -35.83 35.87 -10.45
N ARG A 596 -34.72 36.35 -9.87
CA ARG A 596 -34.59 37.71 -9.29
C ARG A 596 -33.23 38.33 -9.63
N THR A 597 -33.17 39.65 -9.60
CA THR A 597 -31.96 40.45 -9.84
C THR A 597 -31.72 41.48 -8.74
N LEU A 598 -30.46 41.79 -8.49
CA LEU A 598 -30.02 42.99 -7.79
C LEU A 598 -30.08 44.18 -8.75
N GLY A 599 -30.56 45.33 -8.29
CA GLY A 599 -30.69 46.54 -9.11
C GLY A 599 -29.34 47.07 -9.62
N ALA A 600 -29.33 47.73 -10.77
CA ALA A 600 -28.13 48.32 -11.37
C ALA A 600 -27.38 49.23 -10.38
N ASN A 601 -26.05 49.07 -10.31
CA ASN A 601 -25.17 49.83 -9.42
C ASN A 601 -25.47 49.75 -7.91
N THR A 602 -26.41 48.91 -7.45
CA THR A 602 -26.72 48.77 -6.02
C THR A 602 -25.62 48.02 -5.26
N ALA A 603 -25.42 48.37 -3.99
CA ALA A 603 -24.37 47.82 -3.13
C ALA A 603 -24.98 46.91 -2.04
N TRP A 604 -24.40 45.71 -1.88
CA TRP A 604 -24.92 44.64 -1.02
C TRP A 604 -23.81 44.08 -0.14
N LYS A 605 -24.12 43.80 1.13
CA LYS A 605 -23.18 43.17 2.06
C LYS A 605 -22.95 41.72 1.66
N VAL A 606 -21.68 41.33 1.52
CA VAL A 606 -21.28 39.92 1.41
C VAL A 606 -21.10 39.34 2.80
N ASN A 607 -21.69 38.17 3.04
CA ASN A 607 -21.54 37.40 4.29
C ASN A 607 -20.84 36.05 4.08
N GLY A 608 -20.74 35.58 2.83
CA GLY A 608 -20.15 34.30 2.47
C GLY A 608 -19.67 34.25 1.03
N LEU A 609 -18.81 33.28 0.73
CA LEU A 609 -18.30 32.96 -0.60
C LEU A 609 -18.47 31.47 -0.87
N LYS A 610 -18.84 31.11 -2.09
CA LYS A 610 -19.02 29.71 -2.50
C LYS A 610 -18.57 29.53 -3.96
N TYR A 611 -17.92 28.41 -4.26
CA TYR A 611 -17.72 27.96 -5.63
C TYR A 611 -18.91 27.09 -6.08
N ILE A 612 -19.37 27.31 -7.31
CA ILE A 612 -20.39 26.50 -7.98
C ILE A 612 -19.95 26.31 -9.43
N GLY A 613 -19.54 25.09 -9.79
CA GLY A 613 -19.08 24.74 -11.14
C GLY A 613 -17.85 25.54 -11.60
N GLY A 614 -16.83 25.68 -10.73
CA GLY A 614 -15.61 26.44 -11.02
C GLY A 614 -15.77 27.96 -11.00
N GLN A 615 -16.97 28.49 -10.78
CA GLN A 615 -17.23 29.94 -10.69
C GLN A 615 -17.43 30.36 -9.23
N ALA A 616 -16.80 31.47 -8.83
CA ALA A 616 -16.99 32.07 -7.51
C ALA A 616 -18.29 32.88 -7.44
N TYR A 617 -19.03 32.71 -6.34
CA TYR A 617 -20.25 33.45 -6.01
C TYR A 617 -20.14 34.06 -4.61
N TYR A 618 -20.71 35.23 -4.44
CA TYR A 618 -20.88 35.88 -3.14
C TYR A 618 -22.30 35.65 -2.61
N GLN A 619 -22.41 35.29 -1.33
CA GLN A 619 -23.68 35.20 -0.62
C GLN A 619 -24.10 36.59 -0.13
N VAL A 620 -25.22 37.10 -0.66
CA VAL A 620 -25.78 38.42 -0.33
C VAL A 620 -27.03 38.33 0.55
N ALA A 621 -27.71 37.18 0.57
CA ALA A 621 -28.76 36.85 1.53
C ALA A 621 -28.83 35.33 1.76
N THR A 622 -29.64 34.89 2.72
CA THR A 622 -29.85 33.45 3.01
C THR A 622 -30.30 32.71 1.75
N HIS A 623 -29.61 31.62 1.40
CA HIS A 623 -29.78 30.84 0.17
C HIS A 623 -29.70 31.62 -1.17
N LEU A 624 -29.19 32.87 -1.17
CA LEU A 624 -29.16 33.73 -2.36
C LEU A 624 -27.75 34.27 -2.66
N TYR A 625 -27.29 33.94 -3.87
CA TYR A 625 -25.92 34.11 -4.32
C TYR A 625 -25.85 34.94 -5.61
N VAL A 626 -24.76 35.68 -5.80
CA VAL A 626 -24.47 36.44 -7.03
C VAL A 626 -23.09 36.07 -7.57
N LYS A 627 -22.96 35.90 -8.89
CA LYS A 627 -21.66 35.61 -9.52
C LYS A 627 -20.67 36.73 -9.24
N ALA A 628 -19.46 36.39 -8.82
CA ALA A 628 -18.44 37.40 -8.48
C ALA A 628 -18.11 38.33 -9.67
N ALA A 629 -18.18 37.81 -10.90
CA ALA A 629 -17.96 38.56 -12.15
C ALA A 629 -19.13 39.47 -12.58
N ALA A 630 -20.28 39.45 -11.90
CA ALA A 630 -21.45 40.27 -12.24
C ALA A 630 -21.43 41.68 -11.62
N GLY A 631 -20.28 42.10 -11.07
CA GLY A 631 -20.12 43.35 -10.34
C GLY A 631 -18.69 43.55 -9.84
N ALA A 632 -18.51 44.45 -8.89
CA ALA A 632 -17.23 44.72 -8.24
C ALA A 632 -17.33 44.47 -6.73
N GLN A 633 -16.42 43.65 -6.19
CA GLN A 633 -16.30 43.43 -4.75
C GLN A 633 -15.30 44.42 -4.14
N VAL A 634 -15.67 44.99 -2.99
CA VAL A 634 -14.75 45.72 -2.10
C VAL A 634 -14.56 44.88 -0.85
N TYR A 635 -13.32 44.48 -0.58
CA TYR A 635 -12.92 43.82 0.66
C TYR A 635 -12.50 44.89 1.68
N THR A 636 -12.89 44.71 2.95
CA THR A 636 -12.54 45.64 4.03
C THR A 636 -11.86 44.85 5.15
N THR A 637 -10.68 45.30 5.58
CA THR A 637 -9.95 44.66 6.68
C THR A 637 -10.60 44.97 8.02
N GLY A 638 -10.46 44.04 8.98
CA GLY A 638 -11.01 44.20 10.33
C GLY A 638 -10.21 45.15 11.22
N ASN A 639 -10.34 44.99 12.53
CA ASN A 639 -9.57 45.74 13.53
C ASN A 639 -8.06 45.41 13.57
N GLN A 640 -7.58 44.49 12.73
CA GLN A 640 -6.19 44.06 12.63
C GLN A 640 -5.71 44.13 11.17
N PRO A 641 -4.40 44.34 10.93
CA PRO A 641 -3.83 44.25 9.60
C PRO A 641 -3.93 42.83 9.05
N VAL A 642 -3.91 42.68 7.73
CA VAL A 642 -4.11 41.40 7.03
C VAL A 642 -2.90 41.06 6.17
N GLN A 643 -2.35 39.87 6.40
CA GLN A 643 -1.21 39.31 5.67
C GLN A 643 -1.51 39.19 4.16
N LEU A 644 -0.59 39.67 3.32
CA LEU A 644 -0.64 39.45 1.88
C LEU A 644 0.15 38.21 1.46
N PHE A 645 -0.25 37.64 0.33
CA PHE A 645 0.34 36.46 -0.29
C PHE A 645 0.66 36.76 -1.77
N ASN A 646 1.58 35.99 -2.35
CA ASN A 646 1.83 35.94 -3.78
C ASN A 646 0.87 34.96 -4.47
N ARG A 647 0.97 34.80 -5.81
CA ARG A 647 0.08 33.92 -6.58
C ARG A 647 0.11 32.46 -6.10
N ASP A 648 1.26 31.98 -5.67
CA ASP A 648 1.53 30.59 -5.28
C ASP A 648 1.10 30.30 -3.82
N GLY A 649 0.50 31.27 -3.13
CA GLY A 649 0.05 31.15 -1.75
C GLY A 649 1.14 31.39 -0.70
N ASN A 650 2.34 31.81 -1.09
CA ASN A 650 3.43 32.16 -0.17
C ASN A 650 3.20 33.56 0.42
N ALA A 651 3.44 33.75 1.71
CA ALA A 651 3.32 35.06 2.35
C ALA A 651 4.40 36.02 1.83
N ILE A 652 4.02 37.28 1.56
CA ILE A 652 4.95 38.36 1.21
C ILE A 652 5.06 39.35 2.38
N GLY A 653 6.21 40.01 2.57
CA GLY A 653 6.48 40.88 3.72
C GLY A 653 5.63 42.17 3.83
N SER A 654 4.50 42.26 3.12
CA SER A 654 3.56 43.38 3.14
C SER A 654 2.22 42.98 3.78
N VAL A 655 1.54 43.94 4.39
CA VAL A 655 0.20 43.75 4.97
C VAL A 655 -0.75 44.85 4.51
N LEU A 656 -2.05 44.55 4.45
CA LEU A 656 -3.07 45.58 4.38
C LEU A 656 -3.32 46.13 5.78
N GLY A 657 -3.31 47.45 5.96
CA GLY A 657 -3.58 48.08 7.25
C GLY A 657 -4.99 47.78 7.77
N ALA A 658 -5.18 47.82 9.09
CA ALA A 658 -6.49 47.64 9.73
C ALA A 658 -7.52 48.69 9.26
N ARG A 659 -8.79 48.29 9.13
CA ARG A 659 -9.93 49.14 8.71
C ARG A 659 -9.76 49.84 7.35
N THR A 660 -8.95 49.27 6.45
CA THR A 660 -8.78 49.76 5.07
C THR A 660 -9.67 48.99 4.09
N SER A 661 -10.06 49.62 2.98
CA SER A 661 -10.94 49.01 1.97
C SER A 661 -10.28 48.95 0.59
N TRP A 662 -10.36 47.79 -0.06
CA TRP A 662 -9.61 47.44 -1.26
C TRP A 662 -10.54 46.83 -2.31
N LYS A 663 -10.39 47.25 -3.57
CA LYS A 663 -11.11 46.66 -4.69
C LYS A 663 -10.53 45.27 -4.97
N VAL A 664 -11.39 44.26 -5.04
CA VAL A 664 -11.01 42.92 -5.49
C VAL A 664 -11.03 42.89 -7.02
N SER A 665 -9.90 42.58 -7.66
CA SER A 665 -9.78 42.50 -9.12
C SER A 665 -10.07 41.09 -9.66
N SER A 666 -9.78 40.05 -8.88
CA SER A 666 -10.10 38.65 -9.19
C SER A 666 -10.26 37.82 -7.92
N VAL A 667 -10.92 36.68 -8.06
CA VAL A 667 -11.04 35.64 -7.02
C VAL A 667 -10.57 34.33 -7.63
N TYR A 668 -9.67 33.63 -6.94
CA TYR A 668 -9.24 32.28 -7.33
C TYR A 668 -9.06 31.39 -6.11
N SER A 669 -9.03 30.09 -6.35
CA SER A 669 -8.63 29.11 -5.35
C SER A 669 -7.21 28.64 -5.64
N HIS A 670 -6.44 28.35 -4.60
CA HIS A 670 -5.17 27.63 -4.74
C HIS A 670 -4.87 26.81 -3.48
N GLN A 671 -4.43 25.56 -3.64
CA GLN A 671 -4.03 24.66 -2.53
C GLN A 671 -5.08 24.56 -1.39
N GLY A 672 -6.38 24.53 -1.72
CA GLY A 672 -7.46 24.46 -0.72
C GLY A 672 -7.78 25.78 -0.01
N HIS A 673 -7.25 26.89 -0.49
CA HIS A 673 -7.45 28.24 0.02
C HIS A 673 -8.10 29.14 -1.02
N VAL A 674 -8.85 30.16 -0.57
CA VAL A 674 -9.47 31.15 -1.47
C VAL A 674 -8.81 32.50 -1.29
N TYR A 675 -8.48 33.14 -2.40
CA TYR A 675 -7.71 34.38 -2.45
C TYR A 675 -8.46 35.48 -3.20
N TYR A 676 -8.46 36.68 -2.62
CA TYR A 676 -8.88 37.93 -3.27
C TYR A 676 -7.65 38.67 -3.76
N GLN A 677 -7.56 38.91 -5.07
CA GLN A 677 -6.55 39.80 -5.61
C GLN A 677 -6.89 41.25 -5.30
N VAL A 678 -6.00 41.95 -4.60
CA VAL A 678 -6.15 43.37 -4.25
C VAL A 678 -5.20 44.30 -5.02
N ALA A 679 -4.08 43.75 -5.54
CA ALA A 679 -3.22 44.42 -6.50
C ALA A 679 -2.46 43.39 -7.38
N THR A 680 -1.57 43.86 -8.26
CA THR A 680 -0.74 42.99 -9.10
C THR A 680 0.15 42.08 -8.25
N ASN A 681 -0.03 40.76 -8.37
CA ASN A 681 0.64 39.73 -7.56
C ASN A 681 0.50 39.91 -6.03
N GLN A 682 -0.54 40.58 -5.56
CA GLN A 682 -0.84 40.74 -4.13
C GLN A 682 -2.25 40.25 -3.81
N PHE A 683 -2.33 39.26 -2.93
CA PHE A 683 -3.55 38.52 -2.65
C PHE A 683 -3.83 38.46 -1.15
N VAL A 684 -5.09 38.66 -0.76
CA VAL A 684 -5.58 38.38 0.59
C VAL A 684 -6.17 36.98 0.61
N ARG A 685 -5.68 36.12 1.51
CA ARG A 685 -6.32 34.85 1.78
C ARG A 685 -7.56 35.06 2.65
N VAL A 686 -8.72 34.62 2.18
CA VAL A 686 -10.01 34.72 2.89
C VAL A 686 -10.49 33.38 3.46
N TYR A 687 -9.82 32.28 3.12
CA TYR A 687 -10.06 30.91 3.61
C TYR A 687 -8.78 30.07 3.54
#